data_AF-A0A835B319-F1
#
_entry.id   AF-A0A835B319-F1
#
_cell.length_a   1.000
_cell.length_b   1.000
_cell.length_c   1.000
_cell.angle_alpha   90.00
_cell.angle_beta   90.00
_cell.angle_gamma   90.00
#
_symmetry.space_group_name_H-M   'P 1'
#
loop_
_entity.id
_entity.type
_entity.pdbx_description
1 polymer ?
#
loop_
_entity_poly.entity_id
_entity_poly.type
_entity_poly.pdbx_seq_one_letter_code
_entity_poly.pdbx_strand_id
1 'polypeptide(L)'
;MRLHRIVSDVNSIYSALRSHSYFSVLSALEDNPSTSTSSSTEDLPEDFEDDDDNEDTFQPLKGNVVFACALDGWGFRPQQFADLYAKKVGVKSSAFLRGLWGPRYLDKKTGKVVGKKAIKSADPQPMFVEFVLSALWKMYELVLKDGGESNRVKKLVENFQLKIPERELKNKDPKVVLQSVMSRWLPLADAVMDMVVECTPDPVAVKGSGLQDLCQRGKLHQKMLLVARRLLRRQRGCGMKGDEVQKHVQEVELQYLYEMLGQGLKPVASVGAGNVVAIQGLGQHILKSATLSSTKSCWSFSSQIGGLRPLVSFKETIEGEGAAIVERSKSAQEFAERTTPNGRCTVRVQVLRLPNALTKVLEESEQLLGEIVEGKAAKREGVLDPRLSQDDGDSAAMLRQRMIDAIDSDLEAISKQVDKEKLDRYRKTWLGYLERIWSLGPWQVGPNLLLSPATKSSDSVITQDGRQGILVSGRSHVSERLGFVRESDAKDSSNLDNGESAADAPESLHLESMALRNSIVSGFQIATNAGPLCDEPMWGLAFVIEPYLFADGSDAANHSDQYNIFSGQVITAVKEACRAAVLQNHPRLVEAMYMCELTTPSEQLNPTYAVLGKRRARILDVEMQEGTSLFTVHAYLPVAESVGFSNQLRSLTAGAASALLILSHWEAIPDDPIFTPKTQEELEEHGDGSSIVPNLAKKLMNSVRRRKGLHVEEKVVEHGTKQRTLAKKV
;
A
#
# COMPACT_ATOMS: atom_id res chain seq x y z
N MET A 1 -15.75 -6.19 30.93
CA MET A 1 -14.87 -7.05 30.11
C MET A 1 -15.17 -6.88 28.63
N ARG A 2 -16.24 -7.47 28.07
CA ARG A 2 -16.53 -7.41 26.61
C ARG A 2 -16.62 -6.00 26.00
N LEU A 3 -17.34 -5.07 26.63
CA LEU A 3 -17.48 -3.71 26.12
C LEU A 3 -16.16 -2.91 26.13
N HIS A 4 -15.32 -3.11 27.14
CA HIS A 4 -14.00 -2.48 27.20
C HIS A 4 -13.09 -3.02 26.10
N ARG A 5 -13.13 -4.33 25.83
CA ARG A 5 -12.38 -4.94 24.73
C ARG A 5 -12.76 -4.34 23.38
N ILE A 6 -14.06 -4.24 23.09
CA ILE A 6 -14.52 -3.65 21.81
C ILE A 6 -14.01 -2.22 21.62
N VAL A 7 -14.08 -1.38 22.67
CA VAL A 7 -13.57 0.00 22.59
C VAL A 7 -12.05 -0.01 22.40
N SER A 8 -11.33 -0.88 23.09
CA SER A 8 -9.88 -1.06 22.93
C SER A 8 -9.49 -1.54 21.54
N ASP A 9 -10.24 -2.47 20.95
CA ASP A 9 -10.00 -2.98 19.60
C ASP A 9 -10.22 -1.86 18.57
N VAL A 10 -11.29 -1.06 18.73
CA VAL A 10 -11.55 0.10 17.87
C VAL A 10 -10.47 1.17 18.03
N ASN A 11 -10.02 1.45 19.25
CA ASN A 11 -8.91 2.35 19.50
C ASN A 11 -7.61 1.83 18.89
N SER A 12 -7.35 0.52 18.94
CA SER A 12 -6.19 -0.09 18.30
C SER A 12 -6.24 0.06 16.77
N ILE A 13 -7.39 -0.22 16.15
CA ILE A 13 -7.62 -0.02 14.70
C ILE A 13 -7.43 1.45 14.33
N TYR A 14 -7.99 2.36 15.12
CA TYR A 14 -7.88 3.79 14.89
C TYR A 14 -6.45 4.28 15.05
N SER A 15 -5.73 3.82 16.08
CA SER A 15 -4.32 4.12 16.29
C SER A 15 -3.45 3.56 15.17
N ALA A 16 -3.78 2.39 14.60
CA ALA A 16 -3.08 1.84 13.42
C ALA A 16 -3.33 2.66 12.15
N LEU A 17 -4.56 3.15 11.94
CA LEU A 17 -4.89 4.05 10.83
C LEU A 17 -4.19 5.41 11.01
N ARG A 18 -4.20 5.91 12.25
CA ARG A 18 -3.62 7.20 12.61
C ARG A 18 -2.10 7.13 12.61
N SER A 19 -1.45 6.02 12.98
CA SER A 19 0.01 5.86 12.92
C SER A 19 0.51 5.88 11.48
N HIS A 20 -0.19 5.20 10.56
CA HIS A 20 0.07 5.31 9.12
C HIS A 20 -0.06 6.75 8.61
N SER A 21 -1.03 7.51 9.14
CA SER A 21 -1.25 8.92 8.81
C SER A 21 -0.29 9.86 9.57
N TYR A 22 0.19 9.48 10.76
CA TYR A 22 1.12 10.22 11.60
C TYR A 22 2.51 10.22 10.98
N PHE A 23 2.93 9.14 10.31
CA PHE A 23 4.16 9.17 9.52
C PHE A 23 4.08 10.21 8.38
N SER A 24 2.93 10.33 7.70
CA SER A 24 2.75 11.37 6.68
C SER A 24 2.61 12.79 7.26
N VAL A 25 2.05 12.93 8.46
CA VAL A 25 1.82 14.23 9.11
C VAL A 25 3.05 14.72 9.88
N LEU A 26 3.82 13.85 10.53
CA LEU A 26 5.11 14.21 11.14
C LEU A 26 6.11 14.65 10.07
N SER A 27 6.19 13.95 8.95
CA SER A 27 6.96 14.40 7.78
C SER A 27 6.49 15.75 7.21
N ALA A 28 5.26 16.19 7.49
CA ALA A 28 4.73 17.49 7.07
C ALA A 28 4.80 18.59 8.15
N LEU A 29 4.98 18.22 9.43
CA LEU A 29 5.11 19.13 10.57
C LEU A 29 6.58 19.46 10.90
N GLU A 30 7.50 18.55 10.60
CA GLU A 30 8.95 18.85 10.63
C GLU A 30 9.33 19.97 9.64
N ASP A 31 8.48 20.25 8.65
CA ASP A 31 8.63 21.32 7.65
C ASP A 31 8.27 22.76 8.16
N ASN A 32 7.87 22.98 9.42
CA ASN A 32 7.65 24.34 9.97
C ASN A 32 7.93 24.48 11.48
N PRO A 33 9.15 24.88 11.89
CA PRO A 33 9.43 25.25 13.27
C PRO A 33 9.26 26.76 13.43
N SER A 34 8.07 27.23 13.81
CA SER A 34 7.94 28.51 14.54
C SER A 34 6.50 28.82 14.95
N THR A 35 6.10 28.47 16.17
CA THR A 35 5.38 29.39 17.07
C THR A 35 5.48 28.88 18.51
N SER A 36 6.60 29.10 19.19
CA SER A 36 6.62 29.11 20.66
C SER A 36 6.36 30.54 21.11
N THR A 37 5.24 30.77 21.78
CA THR A 37 5.04 32.01 22.55
C THR A 37 4.69 31.62 23.98
N SER A 38 5.63 31.93 24.86
CA SER A 38 5.57 31.82 26.30
C SER A 38 4.45 32.69 26.88
N SER A 39 3.60 32.12 27.71
CA SER A 39 2.90 32.87 28.76
C SER A 39 2.91 32.04 30.04
N SER A 40 3.63 32.60 31.02
CA SER A 40 3.84 32.13 32.39
C SER A 40 2.59 32.27 33.25
N THR A 41 2.34 31.27 34.10
CA THR A 41 1.58 31.41 35.35
C THR A 41 2.06 30.36 36.36
N GLU A 42 2.85 30.81 37.35
CA GLU A 42 2.96 30.14 38.65
C GLU A 42 1.75 30.58 39.50
N ASP A 43 0.99 29.63 40.06
CA ASP A 43 0.47 29.61 41.44
C ASP A 43 -0.49 28.42 41.70
N LEU A 44 -0.01 27.43 42.50
CA LEU A 44 -0.72 26.42 43.35
C LEU A 44 -1.33 25.13 42.71
N PRO A 45 -1.48 24.03 43.49
CA PRO A 45 -0.46 23.10 43.97
C PRO A 45 -0.61 21.67 43.40
N GLU A 46 0.48 20.91 43.54
CA GLU A 46 0.76 19.51 43.19
C GLU A 46 -0.39 18.50 43.38
N ASP A 47 -0.74 17.85 42.27
CA ASP A 47 -0.95 16.40 42.10
C ASP A 47 -1.80 16.24 40.84
N PHE A 48 -1.19 15.86 39.72
CA PHE A 48 -1.72 15.20 38.51
C PHE A 48 -0.75 15.57 37.38
N GLU A 49 0.27 14.74 37.17
CA GLU A 49 1.03 14.75 35.93
C GLU A 49 0.03 14.49 34.77
N ASP A 50 -0.09 15.46 33.87
CA ASP A 50 -0.87 15.35 32.64
C ASP A 50 -0.19 14.34 31.69
N ASP A 51 -0.62 13.07 31.77
CA ASP A 51 -0.40 12.03 30.75
C ASP A 51 -1.27 12.34 29.50
N ASP A 52 -0.97 13.42 28.77
CA ASP A 52 -1.75 13.85 27.60
C ASP A 52 -1.43 13.03 26.32
N ASP A 53 -0.41 12.17 26.35
CA ASP A 53 0.05 11.38 25.18
C ASP A 53 -0.62 9.99 25.03
N ASN A 54 -1.43 9.55 25.99
CA ASN A 54 -2.01 8.19 26.00
C ASN A 54 -3.54 8.14 26.21
N GLU A 55 -4.25 9.25 26.02
CA GLU A 55 -5.69 9.22 26.17
C GLU A 55 -6.36 8.62 24.92
N ASP A 56 -6.82 7.36 25.06
CA ASP A 56 -7.67 6.65 24.09
C ASP A 56 -8.59 7.61 23.32
N THR A 57 -8.53 7.58 21.98
CA THR A 57 -9.30 8.55 21.16
C THR A 57 -10.80 8.35 21.34
N PHE A 58 -11.29 7.10 21.32
CA PHE A 58 -12.69 6.80 21.59
C PHE A 58 -12.89 6.43 23.06
N GLN A 59 -13.68 7.26 23.75
CA GLN A 59 -14.05 7.06 25.14
C GLN A 59 -15.52 7.42 25.36
N PRO A 60 -16.33 6.51 25.91
CA PRO A 60 -17.74 6.81 26.19
C PRO A 60 -17.97 8.00 27.13
N LEU A 61 -16.96 8.39 27.92
CA LEU A 61 -16.99 9.57 28.78
C LEU A 61 -16.90 10.89 28.00
N LYS A 62 -16.15 10.92 26.89
CA LYS A 62 -16.01 12.08 26.00
C LYS A 62 -17.26 12.32 25.16
N GLY A 63 -18.19 11.36 25.12
CA GLY A 63 -19.44 11.45 24.34
C GLY A 63 -19.32 10.98 22.90
N ASN A 64 -18.14 10.55 22.45
CA ASN A 64 -17.90 10.08 21.08
C ASN A 64 -18.28 8.61 20.82
N VAL A 65 -18.82 7.91 21.82
CA VAL A 65 -19.30 6.53 21.68
C VAL A 65 -20.79 6.47 21.98
N VAL A 66 -21.55 5.89 21.06
CA VAL A 66 -22.99 5.62 21.19
C VAL A 66 -23.24 4.13 21.30
N PHE A 67 -24.07 3.73 22.27
CA PHE A 67 -24.57 2.35 22.37
C PHE A 67 -25.94 2.29 21.71
N ALA A 68 -26.09 1.47 20.67
CA ALA A 68 -27.29 1.44 19.85
C ALA A 68 -27.69 0.02 19.45
N CYS A 69 -29.01 -0.17 19.30
CA CYS A 69 -29.61 -1.33 18.66
C CYS A 69 -30.57 -0.84 17.57
N ALA A 70 -30.18 -0.98 16.30
CA ALA A 70 -31.02 -0.56 15.17
C ALA A 70 -32.27 -1.45 14.99
N LEU A 71 -32.20 -2.73 15.40
CA LEU A 71 -33.34 -3.66 15.30
C LEU A 71 -34.50 -3.22 16.18
N ASP A 72 -34.20 -2.84 17.43
CA ASP A 72 -35.20 -2.39 18.40
C ASP A 72 -35.38 -0.86 18.40
N GLY A 73 -34.63 -0.14 17.56
CA GLY A 73 -34.77 1.28 17.29
C GLY A 73 -34.32 2.21 18.42
N TRP A 74 -33.43 1.78 19.30
CA TRP A 74 -32.93 2.60 20.42
C TRP A 74 -31.43 2.88 20.33
N GLY A 75 -31.02 4.01 20.89
CA GLY A 75 -29.63 4.39 21.05
C GLY A 75 -29.46 5.38 22.19
N PHE A 76 -28.33 5.33 22.89
CA PHE A 76 -28.05 6.24 23.98
C PHE A 76 -26.57 6.57 24.13
N ARG A 77 -26.31 7.74 24.73
CA ARG A 77 -25.00 8.11 25.27
C ARG A 77 -24.99 7.99 26.79
N PRO A 78 -23.87 7.63 27.42
CA PRO A 78 -23.73 7.64 28.89
C PRO A 78 -24.16 8.94 29.56
N GLN A 79 -23.97 10.08 28.87
CA GLN A 79 -24.40 11.41 29.31
C GLN A 79 -25.91 11.49 29.59
N GLN A 80 -26.75 10.93 28.71
CA GLN A 80 -28.21 10.95 28.85
C GLN A 80 -28.64 10.23 30.14
N PHE A 81 -28.02 9.08 30.44
CA PHE A 81 -28.28 8.36 31.68
C PHE A 81 -27.72 9.08 32.91
N ALA A 82 -26.56 9.74 32.79
CA ALA A 82 -26.02 10.56 33.85
C ALA A 82 -26.98 11.69 34.23
N ASP A 83 -27.58 12.39 33.25
CA ASP A 83 -28.56 13.44 33.50
C ASP A 83 -29.85 12.92 34.13
N LEU A 84 -30.34 11.76 33.68
CA LEU A 84 -31.55 11.13 34.21
C LEU A 84 -31.39 10.75 35.69
N TYR A 85 -30.26 10.16 36.06
CA TYR A 85 -29.99 9.73 37.43
C TYR A 85 -29.48 10.86 38.32
N ALA A 86 -28.72 11.82 37.79
CA ALA A 86 -28.28 13.03 38.49
C ALA A 86 -29.48 13.80 39.07
N LYS A 87 -30.56 13.95 38.29
CA LYS A 87 -31.81 14.58 38.75
C LYS A 87 -32.48 13.82 39.88
N LYS A 88 -32.40 12.49 39.89
CA LYS A 88 -33.03 11.63 40.91
C LYS A 88 -32.21 11.55 42.21
N VAL A 89 -30.89 11.57 42.10
CA VAL A 89 -29.96 11.40 43.23
C VAL A 89 -29.50 12.76 43.80
N GLY A 90 -29.65 13.85 43.05
CA GLY A 90 -29.26 15.20 43.48
C GLY A 90 -27.77 15.50 43.37
N VAL A 91 -27.05 14.81 42.49
CA VAL A 91 -25.59 14.94 42.27
C VAL A 91 -25.33 15.62 40.92
N LYS A 92 -24.21 16.34 40.77
CA LYS A 92 -23.80 16.95 39.49
C LYS A 92 -23.63 15.87 38.40
N SER A 93 -24.19 16.10 37.22
CA SER A 93 -24.15 15.16 36.09
C SER A 93 -22.72 14.75 35.67
N SER A 94 -21.79 15.71 35.63
CA SER A 94 -20.38 15.44 35.28
C SER A 94 -19.67 14.53 36.28
N ALA A 95 -20.01 14.60 37.58
CA ALA A 95 -19.45 13.73 38.60
C ALA A 95 -20.00 12.30 38.48
N PHE A 96 -21.28 12.17 38.13
CA PHE A 96 -21.92 10.88 37.91
C PHE A 96 -21.42 10.22 36.61
N LEU A 97 -21.24 10.99 35.54
CA LEU A 97 -20.70 10.52 34.25
C LEU A 97 -19.33 9.89 34.41
N ARG A 98 -18.39 10.55 35.11
CA ARG A 98 -17.03 10.02 35.38
C ARG A 98 -17.05 8.70 36.16
N GLY A 99 -18.10 8.46 36.95
CA GLY A 99 -18.31 7.20 37.64
C GLY A 99 -18.97 6.12 36.77
N LEU A 100 -19.70 6.50 35.73
CA LEU A 100 -20.53 5.56 34.98
C LEU A 100 -19.71 4.55 34.17
N TRP A 101 -18.52 4.93 33.69
CA TRP A 101 -17.68 4.07 32.85
C TRP A 101 -16.42 3.60 33.59
N GLY A 102 -15.98 2.36 33.33
CA GLY A 102 -14.83 1.74 33.99
C GLY A 102 -15.18 0.90 35.23
N PRO A 103 -14.17 0.37 35.95
CA PRO A 103 -14.34 -0.46 37.14
C PRO A 103 -14.64 0.39 38.39
N ARG A 104 -15.67 1.24 38.29
CA ARG A 104 -16.13 2.15 39.33
C ARG A 104 -17.46 1.63 39.89
N TYR A 105 -17.61 1.71 41.21
CA TYR A 105 -18.72 1.13 41.95
C TYR A 105 -19.35 2.19 42.85
N LEU A 106 -20.66 2.12 43.06
CA LEU A 106 -21.35 3.01 43.99
C LEU A 106 -21.56 2.31 45.33
N ASP A 107 -21.02 2.87 46.41
CA ASP A 107 -21.37 2.40 47.74
C ASP A 107 -22.73 2.96 48.15
N LYS A 108 -23.73 2.08 48.26
CA LYS A 108 -25.13 2.44 48.58
C LYS A 108 -25.29 3.07 49.96
N LYS A 109 -24.35 2.83 50.88
CA LYS A 109 -24.40 3.38 52.25
C LYS A 109 -23.85 4.81 52.31
N THR A 110 -22.78 5.09 51.57
CA THR A 110 -22.08 6.38 51.62
C THR A 110 -22.39 7.28 50.42
N GLY A 111 -23.02 6.75 49.38
CA GLY A 111 -23.30 7.47 48.13
C GLY A 111 -22.03 7.84 47.34
N LYS A 112 -20.86 7.32 47.73
CA LYS A 112 -19.57 7.64 47.12
C LYS A 112 -19.23 6.66 46.00
N VAL A 113 -18.62 7.18 44.95
CA VAL A 113 -18.02 6.40 43.87
C VAL A 113 -16.65 5.89 44.33
N VAL A 114 -16.50 4.58 44.38
CA VAL A 114 -15.29 3.91 44.88
C VAL A 114 -14.75 2.90 43.85
N GLY A 115 -13.45 2.61 43.93
CA GLY A 115 -12.84 1.53 43.14
C GLY A 115 -13.12 0.14 43.72
N LYS A 116 -12.82 -0.91 42.94
CA LYS A 116 -13.10 -2.32 43.29
C LYS A 116 -12.61 -2.75 44.69
N LYS A 117 -11.44 -2.25 45.10
CA LYS A 117 -10.77 -2.63 46.37
C LYS A 117 -11.46 -2.06 47.62
N ALA A 118 -12.26 -1.00 47.48
CA ALA A 118 -12.82 -0.25 48.60
C ALA A 118 -14.24 -0.71 49.00
N ILE A 119 -14.82 -1.67 48.27
CA ILE A 119 -16.19 -2.12 48.48
C ILE A 119 -16.20 -3.48 49.19
N LYS A 120 -16.95 -3.58 50.30
CA LYS A 120 -17.00 -4.78 51.17
C LYS A 120 -18.10 -5.78 50.75
N SER A 121 -18.48 -5.80 49.47
CA SER A 121 -19.52 -6.68 48.93
C SER A 121 -18.88 -7.88 48.22
N ALA A 122 -19.48 -9.08 48.32
CA ALA A 122 -18.93 -10.32 47.78
C ALA A 122 -18.87 -10.33 46.23
N ASP A 123 -19.79 -9.64 45.56
CA ASP A 123 -19.76 -9.42 44.11
C ASP A 123 -20.37 -8.05 43.77
N PRO A 124 -19.56 -6.96 43.79
CA PRO A 124 -20.06 -5.64 43.46
C PRO A 124 -20.26 -5.50 41.95
N GLN A 125 -21.41 -4.94 41.55
CA GLN A 125 -21.69 -4.64 40.14
C GLN A 125 -21.17 -3.24 39.79
N PRO A 126 -20.45 -3.07 38.67
CA PRO A 126 -20.02 -1.75 38.20
C PRO A 126 -21.23 -0.82 37.97
N MET A 127 -21.03 0.49 38.13
CA MET A 127 -22.11 1.46 37.95
C MET A 127 -22.77 1.38 36.58
N PHE A 128 -22.00 1.15 35.50
CA PHE A 128 -22.58 0.95 34.17
C PHE A 128 -23.58 -0.21 34.14
N VAL A 129 -23.22 -1.34 34.75
CA VAL A 129 -24.05 -2.55 34.74
C VAL A 129 -25.30 -2.33 35.59
N GLU A 130 -25.14 -1.72 36.77
CA GLU A 130 -26.23 -1.51 37.70
C GLU A 130 -27.25 -0.47 37.19
N PHE A 131 -26.80 0.68 36.68
CA PHE A 131 -27.69 1.79 36.34
C PHE A 131 -28.15 1.77 34.88
N VAL A 132 -27.35 1.27 33.95
CA VAL A 132 -27.69 1.28 32.51
C VAL A 132 -28.16 -0.10 32.07
N LEU A 133 -27.28 -1.11 32.12
CA LEU A 133 -27.60 -2.43 31.56
C LEU A 133 -28.71 -3.14 32.34
N SER A 134 -28.77 -3.00 33.67
CA SER A 134 -29.85 -3.62 34.45
C SER A 134 -31.21 -2.99 34.15
N ALA A 135 -31.24 -1.67 33.87
CA ALA A 135 -32.47 -0.98 33.50
C ALA A 135 -32.96 -1.45 32.13
N LEU A 136 -32.05 -1.56 31.15
CA LEU A 136 -32.34 -2.13 29.83
C LEU A 136 -32.84 -3.57 29.95
N TRP A 137 -32.11 -4.44 30.66
CA TRP A 137 -32.48 -5.85 30.80
C TRP A 137 -33.87 -6.03 31.44
N LYS A 138 -34.15 -5.27 32.51
CA LYS A 138 -35.48 -5.27 33.15
C LYS A 138 -36.58 -4.84 32.18
N MET A 139 -36.31 -3.86 31.32
CA MET A 139 -37.27 -3.43 30.28
C MET A 139 -37.57 -4.54 29.28
N TYR A 140 -36.53 -5.19 28.75
CA TYR A 140 -36.68 -6.33 27.85
C TYR A 140 -37.47 -7.47 28.52
N GLU A 141 -37.11 -7.81 29.76
CA GLU A 141 -37.76 -8.90 30.49
C GLU A 141 -39.25 -8.61 30.74
N LEU A 142 -39.60 -7.39 31.14
CA LEU A 142 -40.99 -6.99 31.40
C LEU A 142 -41.83 -7.01 30.12
N VAL A 143 -41.34 -6.43 29.03
CA VAL A 143 -42.13 -6.33 27.78
C VAL A 143 -42.25 -7.67 27.06
N LEU A 144 -41.19 -8.49 27.07
CA LEU A 144 -41.20 -9.81 26.42
C LEU A 144 -42.01 -10.86 27.20
N LYS A 145 -42.01 -10.82 28.54
CA LYS A 145 -42.76 -11.80 29.36
C LYS A 145 -44.22 -11.41 29.58
N ASP A 146 -44.48 -10.14 29.93
CA ASP A 146 -45.81 -9.72 30.40
C ASP A 146 -46.67 -9.09 29.28
N GLY A 147 -46.09 -8.81 28.10
CA GLY A 147 -46.77 -8.14 26.99
C GLY A 147 -47.13 -6.67 27.29
N GLY A 148 -47.62 -5.95 26.27
CA GLY A 148 -47.91 -4.51 26.38
C GLY A 148 -49.13 -4.15 27.24
N GLU A 149 -50.04 -5.09 27.51
CA GLU A 149 -51.26 -4.83 28.28
C GLU A 149 -51.06 -4.90 29.80
N SER A 150 -49.92 -5.39 30.26
CA SER A 150 -49.61 -5.53 31.69
C SER A 150 -49.59 -4.18 32.41
N ASN A 151 -50.22 -4.14 33.58
CA ASN A 151 -50.22 -2.96 34.46
C ASN A 151 -48.81 -2.49 34.85
N ARG A 152 -47.81 -3.37 34.78
CA ARG A 152 -46.41 -3.03 35.06
C ARG A 152 -45.78 -2.20 33.95
N VAL A 153 -46.08 -2.52 32.69
CA VAL A 153 -45.62 -1.77 31.52
C VAL A 153 -46.28 -0.39 31.48
N LYS A 154 -47.58 -0.29 31.77
CA LYS A 154 -48.29 1.00 31.85
C LYS A 154 -47.72 1.93 32.93
N LYS A 155 -47.49 1.41 34.14
CA LYS A 155 -46.82 2.17 35.22
C LYS A 155 -45.41 2.62 34.82
N LEU A 156 -44.71 1.80 34.05
CA LEU A 156 -43.37 2.14 33.59
C LEU A 156 -43.40 3.27 32.54
N VAL A 157 -44.33 3.19 31.59
CA VAL A 157 -44.60 4.24 30.59
C VAL A 157 -44.94 5.57 31.29
N GLU A 158 -45.74 5.53 32.35
CA GLU A 158 -46.04 6.69 33.20
C GLU A 158 -44.80 7.22 33.94
N ASN A 159 -44.01 6.33 34.56
CA ASN A 159 -42.80 6.70 35.30
C ASN A 159 -41.73 7.38 34.43
N PHE A 160 -41.62 6.97 33.17
CA PHE A 160 -40.71 7.57 32.20
C PHE A 160 -41.37 8.65 31.33
N GLN A 161 -42.65 8.97 31.58
CA GLN A 161 -43.43 10.00 30.87
C GLN A 161 -43.47 9.79 29.34
N LEU A 162 -43.54 8.53 28.91
CA LEU A 162 -43.51 8.17 27.49
C LEU A 162 -44.91 8.31 26.88
N LYS A 163 -45.03 9.03 25.76
CA LYS A 163 -46.29 9.19 25.03
C LYS A 163 -46.43 8.09 23.97
N ILE A 164 -46.97 6.94 24.37
CA ILE A 164 -47.14 5.78 23.48
C ILE A 164 -48.63 5.61 23.12
N PRO A 165 -49.00 5.51 21.83
CA PRO A 165 -50.37 5.22 21.43
C PRO A 165 -50.83 3.85 21.94
N GLU A 166 -52.04 3.76 22.51
CA GLU A 166 -52.59 2.49 23.02
C GLU A 166 -52.69 1.40 21.94
N ARG A 167 -52.84 1.79 20.67
CA ARG A 167 -52.87 0.86 19.53
C ARG A 167 -51.57 0.06 19.39
N GLU A 168 -50.43 0.69 19.68
CA GLU A 168 -49.12 0.04 19.58
C GLU A 168 -48.88 -0.89 20.77
N LEU A 169 -49.39 -0.53 21.96
CA LEU A 169 -49.31 -1.35 23.18
C LEU A 169 -50.16 -2.62 23.11
N LYS A 170 -51.28 -2.60 22.39
CA LYS A 170 -52.19 -3.75 22.22
C LYS A 170 -51.78 -4.70 21.08
N ASN A 171 -50.60 -4.50 20.48
CA ASN A 171 -50.17 -5.35 19.38
C ASN A 171 -49.87 -6.78 19.86
N LYS A 172 -50.19 -7.77 19.03
CA LYS A 172 -50.01 -9.21 19.35
C LYS A 172 -48.55 -9.60 19.48
N ASP A 173 -47.67 -8.96 18.70
CA ASP A 173 -46.24 -9.25 18.70
C ASP A 173 -45.52 -8.41 19.78
N PRO A 174 -44.94 -9.02 20.82
CA PRO A 174 -44.28 -8.30 21.90
C PRO A 174 -43.02 -7.56 21.42
N LYS A 175 -42.41 -8.00 20.31
CA LYS A 175 -41.27 -7.32 19.69
C LYS A 175 -41.63 -5.96 19.12
N VAL A 176 -42.82 -5.82 18.52
CA VAL A 176 -43.27 -4.52 17.99
C VAL A 176 -43.60 -3.58 19.14
N VAL A 177 -44.23 -4.10 20.21
CA VAL A 177 -44.46 -3.33 21.44
C VAL A 177 -43.14 -2.86 22.03
N LEU A 178 -42.15 -3.75 22.12
CA LEU A 178 -40.81 -3.43 22.62
C LEU A 178 -40.13 -2.35 21.77
N GLN A 179 -40.16 -2.48 20.44
CA GLN A 179 -39.62 -1.47 19.52
C GLN A 179 -40.32 -0.12 19.74
N SER A 180 -41.64 -0.11 19.90
CA SER A 180 -42.39 1.12 20.20
C SER A 180 -41.98 1.74 21.53
N VAL A 181 -41.85 0.95 22.61
CA VAL A 181 -41.44 1.47 23.92
C VAL A 181 -40.00 1.98 23.88
N MET A 182 -39.07 1.21 23.33
CA MET A 182 -37.64 1.52 23.35
C MET A 182 -37.29 2.69 22.43
N SER A 183 -37.88 2.77 21.23
CA SER A 183 -37.66 3.88 20.29
C SER A 183 -38.11 5.24 20.83
N ARG A 184 -39.11 5.29 21.71
CA ARG A 184 -39.53 6.54 22.37
C ARG A 184 -38.79 6.80 23.67
N TRP A 185 -38.34 5.76 24.37
CA TRP A 185 -37.58 5.93 25.60
C TRP A 185 -36.16 6.46 25.33
N LEU A 186 -35.50 5.90 24.32
CA LEU A 186 -34.13 6.25 23.94
C LEU A 186 -34.03 6.32 22.40
N PRO A 187 -34.45 7.43 21.78
CA PRO A 187 -34.46 7.55 20.33
C PRO A 187 -33.06 7.43 19.72
N LEU A 188 -32.89 6.45 18.83
CA LEU A 188 -31.61 6.21 18.16
C LEU A 188 -31.13 7.43 17.35
N ALA A 189 -32.05 8.09 16.64
CA ALA A 189 -31.72 9.22 15.77
C ALA A 189 -31.12 10.38 16.57
N ASP A 190 -31.75 10.77 17.68
CA ASP A 190 -31.29 11.86 18.53
C ASP A 190 -29.91 11.55 19.12
N ALA A 191 -29.71 10.33 19.63
CA ALA A 191 -28.44 9.93 20.23
C ALA A 191 -27.26 9.98 19.24
N VAL A 192 -27.49 9.60 17.98
CA VAL A 192 -26.47 9.63 16.92
C VAL A 192 -26.27 11.04 16.37
N MET A 193 -27.34 11.79 16.12
CA MET A 193 -27.25 13.14 15.55
C MET A 193 -26.55 14.10 16.51
N ASP A 194 -26.87 14.05 17.80
CA ASP A 194 -26.16 14.82 18.81
C ASP A 194 -24.65 14.47 18.84
N MET A 195 -24.30 13.17 18.76
CA MET A 195 -22.91 12.72 18.74
C MET A 195 -22.19 13.31 17.52
N VAL A 196 -22.83 13.30 16.35
CA VAL A 196 -22.26 13.88 15.13
C VAL A 196 -22.07 15.39 15.32
N VAL A 197 -23.06 16.12 15.83
CA VAL A 197 -22.97 17.57 16.04
C VAL A 197 -21.86 17.94 17.04
N GLU A 198 -21.70 17.18 18.13
CA GLU A 198 -20.71 17.47 19.16
C GLU A 198 -19.29 17.02 18.76
N CYS A 199 -19.15 15.88 18.08
CA CYS A 199 -17.85 15.27 17.80
C CYS A 199 -17.31 15.55 16.39
N THR A 200 -18.15 16.01 15.43
CA THR A 200 -17.66 16.34 14.09
C THR A 200 -17.42 17.85 13.94
N PRO A 201 -16.21 18.28 13.55
CA PRO A 201 -15.92 19.68 13.31
C PRO A 201 -16.67 20.20 12.09
N ASP A 202 -16.88 21.51 12.05
CA ASP A 202 -17.57 22.16 10.94
C ASP A 202 -16.93 21.81 9.59
N PRO A 203 -17.73 21.53 8.55
CA PRO A 203 -17.23 21.14 7.23
C PRO A 203 -16.40 22.24 6.54
N VAL A 204 -16.42 23.47 7.05
CA VAL A 204 -15.55 24.56 6.59
C VAL A 204 -14.16 24.48 7.23
N ALA A 205 -14.07 24.05 8.50
CA ALA A 205 -12.82 23.88 9.22
C ALA A 205 -12.02 22.67 8.71
N VAL A 206 -12.70 21.57 8.35
CA VAL A 206 -12.07 20.33 7.84
C VAL A 206 -11.42 20.49 6.47
N LYS A 207 -11.84 21.48 5.67
CA LYS A 207 -11.30 21.71 4.31
C LYS A 207 -9.80 22.01 4.31
N GLY A 208 -9.24 22.56 5.40
CA GLY A 208 -7.81 22.85 5.49
C GLY A 208 -6.94 21.59 5.60
N SER A 209 -7.35 20.65 6.45
CA SER A 209 -6.59 19.42 6.75
C SER A 209 -6.87 18.29 5.75
N GLY A 210 -8.14 18.06 5.37
CA GLY A 210 -8.50 16.99 4.43
C GLY A 210 -7.98 17.18 3.00
N LEU A 211 -7.66 18.42 2.61
CA LEU A 211 -7.02 18.72 1.33
C LEU A 211 -5.54 18.32 1.31
N GLN A 212 -4.84 18.32 2.45
CA GLN A 212 -3.43 17.90 2.52
C GLN A 212 -3.27 16.39 2.34
N ASP A 213 -4.12 15.58 2.96
CA ASP A 213 -4.09 14.11 2.82
C ASP A 213 -4.42 13.63 1.39
N LEU A 214 -5.23 14.40 0.64
CA LEU A 214 -5.56 14.13 -0.76
C LEU A 214 -4.58 14.78 -1.75
N CYS A 215 -3.77 15.75 -1.33
CA CYS A 215 -2.94 16.57 -2.21
C CYS A 215 -1.50 16.63 -1.69
N GLN A 216 -0.66 15.69 -2.14
CA GLN A 216 0.74 15.60 -1.73
C GLN A 216 1.65 16.75 -2.23
N ARG A 217 1.19 17.70 -3.07
CA ARG A 217 2.03 18.84 -3.48
C ARG A 217 1.23 20.13 -3.72
N GLY A 218 1.51 21.16 -2.90
CA GLY A 218 1.29 22.58 -3.22
C GLY A 218 0.14 23.30 -2.49
N LYS A 219 0.45 24.45 -1.86
CA LYS A 219 -0.54 25.41 -1.35
C LYS A 219 -1.40 25.94 -2.50
N LEU A 220 -2.64 25.45 -2.62
CA LEU A 220 -3.63 26.03 -3.52
C LEU A 220 -4.45 27.08 -2.77
N HIS A 221 -4.45 28.30 -3.32
CA HIS A 221 -5.33 29.38 -2.88
C HIS A 221 -6.79 28.92 -2.87
N GLN A 222 -7.46 29.22 -1.76
CA GLN A 222 -8.87 29.02 -1.49
C GLN A 222 -9.75 29.29 -2.73
N LYS A 223 -10.32 28.23 -3.30
CA LYS A 223 -11.62 28.19 -3.99
C LYS A 223 -11.82 26.77 -4.51
N MET A 224 -12.23 25.86 -3.62
CA MET A 224 -12.69 24.55 -4.09
C MET A 224 -14.15 24.63 -4.54
N LEU A 225 -14.33 24.21 -5.80
CA LEU A 225 -15.47 23.55 -6.44
C LEU A 225 -16.83 23.69 -5.73
N LEU A 226 -17.73 24.49 -6.31
CA LEU A 226 -18.89 23.99 -7.06
C LEU A 226 -19.75 25.16 -7.58
N VAL A 227 -19.20 26.07 -8.38
CA VAL A 227 -20.04 27.01 -9.16
C VAL A 227 -19.32 27.35 -10.46
N ALA A 228 -19.72 26.72 -11.57
CA ALA A 228 -19.60 27.32 -12.90
C ALA A 228 -20.46 26.57 -13.91
N ARG A 229 -21.07 27.32 -14.82
CA ARG A 229 -21.83 26.81 -15.98
C ARG A 229 -20.94 26.16 -17.06
N ARG A 230 -19.61 26.14 -16.90
CA ARG A 230 -18.64 25.50 -17.80
C ARG A 230 -17.50 24.88 -16.99
N LEU A 231 -17.21 23.60 -17.20
CA LEU A 231 -16.22 22.86 -16.42
C LEU A 231 -15.34 21.97 -17.32
N LEU A 232 -14.05 21.84 -16.93
CA LEU A 232 -12.98 21.22 -17.71
C LEU A 232 -12.45 19.92 -17.06
N ARG A 233 -12.09 18.93 -17.90
CA ARG A 233 -11.46 17.63 -17.53
C ARG A 233 -9.91 17.69 -17.58
N ARG A 234 -9.17 16.80 -16.91
CA ARG A 234 -7.73 16.53 -17.13
C ARG A 234 -7.38 15.07 -16.81
N GLN A 235 -6.66 14.37 -17.70
CA GLN A 235 -5.94 13.10 -17.43
C GLN A 235 -4.43 13.35 -17.61
N ARG A 236 -3.56 12.74 -16.79
CA ARG A 236 -2.10 13.00 -16.84
C ARG A 236 -1.44 12.30 -18.03
N GLY A 237 -0.55 13.07 -18.67
CA GLY A 237 0.70 12.67 -19.31
C GLY A 237 1.75 13.75 -18.99
N CYS A 238 3.02 13.35 -19.01
CA CYS A 238 4.28 14.05 -18.64
C CYS A 238 4.33 15.60 -18.75
N GLY A 239 5.21 16.23 -17.95
CA GLY A 239 5.45 17.67 -17.98
C GLY A 239 5.94 18.14 -19.35
N MET A 240 5.08 18.81 -20.11
CA MET A 240 5.42 19.34 -21.43
C MET A 240 4.97 20.81 -21.55
N LYS A 241 5.85 21.62 -22.17
CA LYS A 241 5.68 23.07 -22.35
C LYS A 241 4.52 23.38 -23.30
N GLY A 242 3.80 24.47 -23.00
CA GLY A 242 3.11 25.34 -23.95
C GLY A 242 1.86 24.79 -24.64
N ASP A 243 2.01 23.81 -25.52
CA ASP A 243 1.01 23.52 -26.56
C ASP A 243 0.30 22.16 -26.42
N GLU A 244 0.83 21.21 -25.64
CA GLU A 244 0.23 19.87 -25.51
C GLU A 244 -0.85 19.74 -24.41
N VAL A 245 -1.10 20.81 -23.66
CA VAL A 245 -2.09 20.85 -22.55
C VAL A 245 -3.52 20.60 -23.05
N GLN A 246 -3.82 20.86 -24.32
CA GLN A 246 -5.17 20.77 -24.88
C GLN A 246 -5.68 19.34 -25.12
N LYS A 247 -4.82 18.32 -25.24
CA LYS A 247 -5.25 16.96 -25.62
C LYS A 247 -6.11 16.23 -24.58
N HIS A 248 -6.02 16.61 -23.29
CA HIS A 248 -6.66 15.88 -22.19
C HIS A 248 -7.73 16.69 -21.45
N VAL A 249 -8.09 17.84 -22.01
CA VAL A 249 -8.97 18.82 -21.39
C VAL A 249 -10.25 18.97 -22.19
N GLN A 250 -11.37 18.57 -21.59
CA GLN A 250 -12.69 18.60 -22.25
C GLN A 250 -13.63 19.54 -21.51
N GLU A 251 -14.20 20.51 -22.22
CA GLU A 251 -15.21 21.44 -21.71
C GLU A 251 -16.60 20.78 -21.76
N VAL A 252 -17.34 20.84 -20.65
CA VAL A 252 -18.69 20.29 -20.52
C VAL A 252 -19.62 21.32 -19.87
N GLU A 253 -20.84 21.43 -20.39
CA GLU A 253 -21.93 22.21 -19.79
C GLU A 253 -22.81 21.29 -18.93
N LEU A 254 -22.99 21.65 -17.66
CA LEU A 254 -23.80 20.90 -16.72
C LEU A 254 -25.28 21.20 -16.95
N GLN A 255 -26.12 20.17 -17.02
CA GLN A 255 -27.55 20.33 -17.25
C GLN A 255 -28.29 20.58 -15.93
N TYR A 256 -28.17 19.65 -14.98
CA TYR A 256 -28.88 19.70 -13.70
C TYR A 256 -28.02 19.17 -12.56
N LEU A 257 -28.23 19.76 -11.39
CA LEU A 257 -27.67 19.31 -10.11
C LEU A 257 -28.81 18.77 -9.25
N TYR A 258 -28.57 17.64 -8.60
CA TYR A 258 -29.52 16.99 -7.71
C TYR A 258 -28.89 16.70 -6.35
N GLU A 259 -29.66 16.95 -5.29
CA GLU A 259 -29.36 16.47 -3.95
C GLU A 259 -29.92 15.05 -3.80
N MET A 260 -29.07 14.14 -3.32
CA MET A 260 -29.43 12.73 -3.18
C MET A 260 -30.05 12.47 -1.80
N LEU A 261 -31.30 12.02 -1.77
CA LEU A 261 -32.04 11.69 -0.55
C LEU A 261 -32.22 10.17 -0.41
N GLY A 262 -31.29 9.37 -0.94
CA GLY A 262 -31.36 7.91 -0.98
C GLY A 262 -32.19 7.38 -2.16
N GLN A 263 -33.52 7.29 -2.01
CA GLN A 263 -34.42 6.81 -3.07
C GLN A 263 -34.95 7.92 -3.99
N GLY A 264 -34.73 9.19 -3.63
CA GLY A 264 -35.20 10.36 -4.39
C GLY A 264 -34.08 11.30 -4.79
N LEU A 265 -34.27 12.01 -5.90
CA LEU A 265 -33.41 13.08 -6.38
C LEU A 265 -34.17 14.40 -6.33
N LYS A 266 -33.63 15.39 -5.62
CA LYS A 266 -34.21 16.73 -5.55
C LYS A 266 -33.39 17.68 -6.42
N PRO A 267 -33.95 18.32 -7.46
CA PRO A 267 -33.20 19.28 -8.27
C PRO A 267 -32.87 20.53 -7.44
N VAL A 268 -31.62 20.98 -7.49
CA VAL A 268 -31.13 22.17 -6.77
C VAL A 268 -30.32 23.05 -7.71
N ALA A 269 -30.41 24.37 -7.56
CA ALA A 269 -29.68 25.32 -8.42
C ALA A 269 -28.18 25.46 -8.03
N SER A 270 -27.86 25.31 -6.75
CA SER A 270 -26.50 25.42 -6.21
C SER A 270 -26.40 24.65 -4.91
N VAL A 271 -25.23 24.10 -4.60
CA VAL A 271 -25.02 23.33 -3.37
C VAL A 271 -23.79 23.85 -2.63
N GLY A 272 -23.91 23.98 -1.31
CA GLY A 272 -22.80 24.34 -0.44
C GLY A 272 -21.69 23.29 -0.44
N ALA A 273 -20.45 23.73 -0.27
CA ALA A 273 -19.30 22.84 -0.27
C ALA A 273 -19.28 21.95 1.01
N GLY A 274 -19.18 20.64 0.82
CA GLY A 274 -19.27 19.62 1.88
C GLY A 274 -20.44 18.64 1.70
N ASN A 275 -21.39 18.98 0.81
CA ASN A 275 -22.55 18.14 0.51
C ASN A 275 -22.30 17.18 -0.66
N VAL A 276 -23.00 16.06 -0.66
CA VAL A 276 -22.98 15.06 -1.74
C VAL A 276 -24.02 15.43 -2.80
N VAL A 277 -23.59 15.50 -4.06
CA VAL A 277 -24.45 15.91 -5.20
C VAL A 277 -24.38 14.92 -6.36
N ALA A 278 -25.50 14.74 -7.05
CA ALA A 278 -25.56 14.07 -8.33
C ALA A 278 -25.61 15.11 -9.46
N ILE A 279 -24.86 14.88 -10.53
CA ILE A 279 -24.74 15.80 -11.66
C ILE A 279 -25.16 15.09 -12.95
N GLN A 280 -26.10 15.68 -13.67
CA GLN A 280 -26.58 15.15 -14.94
C GLN A 280 -25.78 15.70 -16.13
N GLY A 281 -25.43 14.81 -17.07
CA GLY A 281 -24.73 15.15 -18.31
C GLY A 281 -23.25 14.74 -18.38
N LEU A 282 -22.67 14.21 -17.29
CA LEU A 282 -21.24 13.89 -17.23
C LEU A 282 -20.87 12.44 -17.65
N GLY A 283 -21.85 11.57 -17.88
CA GLY A 283 -21.62 10.13 -18.11
C GLY A 283 -20.77 9.80 -19.33
N GLN A 284 -20.85 10.59 -20.42
CA GLN A 284 -20.02 10.39 -21.62
C GLN A 284 -18.58 10.89 -21.46
N HIS A 285 -18.34 11.74 -20.47
CA HIS A 285 -17.08 12.43 -20.27
C HIS A 285 -16.24 11.83 -19.14
N ILE A 286 -16.82 10.99 -18.28
CA ILE A 286 -16.14 10.39 -17.13
C ILE A 286 -16.18 8.88 -17.27
N LEU A 287 -15.00 8.27 -17.40
CA LEU A 287 -14.87 6.80 -17.44
C LEU A 287 -14.91 6.18 -16.03
N LYS A 288 -14.18 6.75 -15.08
CA LYS A 288 -14.12 6.22 -13.69
C LYS A 288 -13.94 7.29 -12.63
N SER A 289 -12.86 8.07 -12.69
CA SER A 289 -12.60 9.20 -11.81
C SER A 289 -12.26 10.44 -12.65
N ALA A 290 -12.75 11.59 -12.23
CA ALA A 290 -12.41 12.87 -12.82
C ALA A 290 -12.52 13.98 -11.79
N THR A 291 -11.58 14.91 -11.82
CA THR A 291 -11.68 16.18 -11.09
C THR A 291 -12.36 17.20 -11.99
N LEU A 292 -13.45 17.79 -11.50
CA LEU A 292 -14.17 18.86 -12.19
C LEU A 292 -13.64 20.20 -11.69
N SER A 293 -13.21 21.08 -12.58
CA SER A 293 -12.80 22.44 -12.19
C SER A 293 -13.44 23.52 -13.07
N SER A 294 -13.82 24.63 -12.45
CA SER A 294 -14.28 25.84 -13.13
C SER A 294 -13.12 26.59 -13.80
N THR A 295 -11.88 26.31 -13.39
CA THR A 295 -10.66 26.91 -13.93
C THR A 295 -9.81 25.88 -14.67
N LYS A 296 -9.14 26.32 -15.75
CA LYS A 296 -8.26 25.50 -16.60
C LYS A 296 -6.97 25.03 -15.90
N SER A 297 -6.61 25.63 -14.77
CA SER A 297 -5.34 25.42 -14.06
C SER A 297 -5.41 24.44 -12.88
N CYS A 298 -6.42 23.59 -12.81
CA CYS A 298 -6.57 22.63 -11.71
C CYS A 298 -5.80 21.32 -11.95
N TRP A 299 -5.25 20.76 -10.88
CA TRP A 299 -4.53 19.49 -10.89
C TRP A 299 -5.54 18.35 -10.64
N SER A 300 -5.33 17.19 -11.27
CA SER A 300 -6.16 16.01 -11.02
C SER A 300 -5.88 15.45 -9.63
N PHE A 301 -6.93 15.21 -8.85
CA PHE A 301 -6.83 14.65 -7.50
C PHE A 301 -6.89 13.11 -7.45
N SER A 302 -7.19 12.43 -8.56
CA SER A 302 -7.34 10.96 -8.54
C SER A 302 -6.11 10.20 -9.02
N SER A 303 -5.69 9.17 -8.27
CA SER A 303 -4.96 8.02 -8.80
C SER A 303 -5.95 7.08 -9.51
N GLN A 304 -5.58 6.58 -10.69
CA GLN A 304 -6.43 5.66 -11.44
C GLN A 304 -6.40 4.28 -10.78
N ILE A 305 -7.53 3.79 -10.30
CA ILE A 305 -7.71 2.36 -10.02
C ILE A 305 -8.64 1.87 -11.12
N GLY A 306 -8.27 0.90 -11.96
CA GLY A 306 -9.11 0.33 -13.02
C GLY A 306 -9.92 -0.86 -12.52
N GLY A 307 -11.21 -0.94 -12.87
CA GLY A 307 -12.09 -2.06 -12.50
C GLY A 307 -12.13 -3.11 -13.60
N LEU A 308 -11.11 -3.96 -13.66
CA LEU A 308 -11.23 -5.29 -14.25
C LEU A 308 -11.54 -6.26 -13.10
N ARG A 309 -11.96 -7.51 -13.39
CA ARG A 309 -11.92 -8.59 -12.38
C ARG A 309 -10.58 -8.47 -11.64
N PRO A 310 -10.50 -8.58 -10.29
CA PRO A 310 -9.24 -8.35 -9.58
C PRO A 310 -8.16 -9.21 -10.21
N LEU A 311 -7.30 -8.55 -11.00
CA LEU A 311 -6.26 -9.21 -11.75
C LEU A 311 -5.12 -9.37 -10.78
N VAL A 312 -4.77 -10.63 -10.50
CA VAL A 312 -3.58 -10.92 -9.72
C VAL A 312 -2.39 -10.59 -10.62
N SER A 313 -1.72 -9.49 -10.29
CA SER A 313 -0.43 -9.14 -10.89
C SER A 313 0.59 -10.11 -10.33
N PHE A 314 1.36 -10.74 -11.21
CA PHE A 314 2.57 -11.43 -10.82
C PHE A 314 3.75 -10.48 -11.01
N LYS A 315 4.89 -10.81 -10.42
CA LYS A 315 6.17 -10.17 -10.75
C LYS A 315 7.16 -11.24 -11.20
N GLU A 316 8.26 -10.84 -11.82
CA GLU A 316 9.30 -11.74 -12.31
C GLU A 316 10.62 -11.48 -11.60
N THR A 317 11.31 -12.53 -11.15
CA THR A 317 12.62 -12.43 -10.49
C THR A 317 13.55 -13.53 -11.02
N ILE A 318 14.77 -13.65 -10.48
CA ILE A 318 15.73 -14.71 -10.82
C ILE A 318 16.02 -15.59 -9.60
N GLU A 319 16.47 -16.81 -9.84
CA GLU A 319 16.95 -17.72 -8.80
C GLU A 319 18.27 -17.24 -8.18
N GLY A 320 18.41 -17.39 -6.86
CA GLY A 320 19.66 -17.14 -6.13
C GLY A 320 19.44 -16.55 -4.75
N GLU A 321 19.64 -17.34 -3.70
CA GLU A 321 19.77 -16.83 -2.34
C GLU A 321 21.19 -16.29 -2.11
N GLY A 322 21.32 -15.30 -1.22
CA GLY A 322 22.51 -14.44 -1.06
C GLY A 322 23.89 -15.12 -0.90
N ALA A 323 23.95 -16.43 -0.65
CA ALA A 323 25.19 -17.19 -0.61
C ALA A 323 25.79 -17.53 -2.00
N ALA A 324 24.96 -17.78 -3.02
CA ALA A 324 25.43 -18.17 -4.35
C ALA A 324 26.11 -17.02 -5.13
N ILE A 325 25.81 -15.77 -4.75
CA ILE A 325 26.44 -14.56 -5.30
C ILE A 325 27.94 -14.53 -4.95
N VAL A 326 28.32 -15.05 -3.77
CA VAL A 326 29.72 -15.07 -3.31
C VAL A 326 30.53 -16.13 -4.06
N GLU A 327 29.93 -17.27 -4.41
CA GLU A 327 30.61 -18.38 -5.11
C GLU A 327 30.74 -18.15 -6.62
N ARG A 328 29.78 -17.47 -7.26
CA ARG A 328 29.84 -17.08 -8.69
C ARG A 328 30.95 -16.10 -9.04
N SER A 329 31.71 -15.60 -8.07
CA SER A 329 32.90 -14.77 -8.31
C SER A 329 34.07 -15.54 -8.94
N LYS A 330 34.02 -16.88 -8.99
CA LYS A 330 35.09 -17.75 -9.54
C LYS A 330 34.77 -18.43 -10.88
N SER A 331 33.50 -18.57 -11.26
CA SER A 331 33.11 -19.06 -12.60
C SER A 331 32.95 -17.89 -13.57
N ALA A 332 33.31 -18.08 -14.84
CA ALA A 332 33.25 -17.03 -15.86
C ALA A 332 31.89 -16.32 -15.82
N GLN A 333 31.89 -15.01 -15.59
CA GLN A 333 30.68 -14.19 -15.58
C GLN A 333 30.05 -14.24 -16.97
N GLU A 334 28.95 -14.96 -17.11
CA GLU A 334 28.19 -15.01 -18.38
C GLU A 334 27.44 -13.69 -18.56
N PHE A 335 27.98 -12.82 -19.40
CA PHE A 335 27.31 -11.61 -19.85
C PHE A 335 26.35 -11.95 -21.00
N ALA A 336 25.14 -11.41 -20.95
CA ALA A 336 24.26 -11.42 -22.11
C ALA A 336 24.66 -10.30 -23.07
N GLU A 337 25.08 -10.67 -24.28
CA GLU A 337 25.49 -9.72 -25.32
C GLU A 337 24.40 -9.56 -26.39
N ARG A 338 24.08 -8.32 -26.75
CA ARG A 338 23.26 -7.99 -27.92
C ARG A 338 23.87 -6.84 -28.69
N THR A 339 23.96 -7.00 -30.00
CA THR A 339 24.45 -5.98 -30.91
C THR A 339 23.28 -5.37 -31.67
N THR A 340 23.28 -4.05 -31.80
CA THR A 340 22.34 -3.32 -32.66
C THR A 340 22.42 -3.84 -34.11
N PRO A 341 21.33 -3.80 -34.89
CA PRO A 341 21.34 -4.26 -36.29
C PRO A 341 22.41 -3.58 -37.16
N ASN A 342 22.81 -2.36 -36.80
CA ASN A 342 23.83 -1.60 -37.50
C ASN A 342 25.26 -1.95 -37.09
N GLY A 343 25.46 -2.83 -36.09
CA GLY A 343 26.80 -3.21 -35.61
C GLY A 343 27.56 -2.13 -34.83
N ARG A 344 26.95 -0.96 -34.60
CA ARG A 344 27.61 0.21 -33.97
C ARG A 344 27.62 0.18 -32.45
N CYS A 345 26.63 -0.45 -31.83
CA CYS A 345 26.50 -0.54 -30.38
C CYS A 345 26.31 -1.99 -29.98
N THR A 346 27.16 -2.48 -29.08
CA THR A 346 27.05 -3.80 -28.45
C THR A 346 26.84 -3.60 -26.96
N VAL A 347 25.76 -4.16 -26.44
CA VAL A 347 25.37 -4.03 -25.02
C VAL A 347 25.60 -5.36 -24.34
N ARG A 348 26.40 -5.35 -23.27
CA ARG A 348 26.60 -6.47 -22.35
C ARG A 348 25.85 -6.22 -21.06
N VAL A 349 25.09 -7.20 -20.60
CA VAL A 349 24.28 -7.08 -19.38
C VAL A 349 24.54 -8.25 -18.46
N GLN A 350 24.76 -7.94 -17.18
CA GLN A 350 24.76 -8.88 -16.08
C GLN A 350 23.60 -8.56 -15.14
N VAL A 351 22.90 -9.59 -14.66
CA VAL A 351 21.79 -9.45 -13.70
C VAL A 351 22.12 -10.16 -12.40
N LEU A 352 21.76 -9.52 -11.28
CA LEU A 352 21.95 -10.01 -9.91
C LEU A 352 20.62 -9.90 -9.16
N ARG A 353 20.39 -10.81 -8.21
CA ARG A 353 19.21 -10.75 -7.34
C ARG A 353 19.49 -9.83 -6.15
N LEU A 354 18.57 -8.91 -5.88
CA LEU A 354 18.61 -8.06 -4.70
C LEU A 354 18.20 -8.84 -3.44
N PRO A 355 18.77 -8.50 -2.28
CA PRO A 355 18.30 -9.01 -0.99
C PRO A 355 16.81 -8.68 -0.78
N ASN A 356 16.05 -9.60 -0.19
CA ASN A 356 14.60 -9.44 -0.06
C ASN A 356 14.25 -8.29 0.90
N ALA A 357 15.02 -8.09 1.97
CA ALA A 357 14.80 -6.99 2.90
C ALA A 357 15.03 -5.64 2.21
N LEU A 358 16.11 -5.52 1.42
CA LEU A 358 16.40 -4.31 0.65
C LEU A 358 15.30 -4.02 -0.38
N THR A 359 14.81 -5.06 -1.05
CA THR A 359 13.72 -4.94 -2.04
C THR A 359 12.43 -4.42 -1.40
N LYS A 360 12.10 -4.85 -0.17
CA LYS A 360 10.95 -4.33 0.58
C LYS A 360 11.10 -2.86 0.93
N VAL A 361 12.27 -2.45 1.43
CA VAL A 361 12.54 -1.04 1.76
C VAL A 361 12.41 -0.14 0.53
N LEU A 362 12.86 -0.61 -0.64
CA LEU A 362 12.71 0.13 -1.91
C LEU A 362 11.24 0.27 -2.35
N GLU A 363 10.41 -0.75 -2.12
CA GLU A 363 8.98 -0.74 -2.46
C GLU A 363 8.17 0.13 -1.48
N GLU A 364 8.47 0.08 -0.18
CA GLU A 364 7.83 0.92 0.84
C GLU A 364 8.19 2.40 0.71
N SER A 365 9.40 2.69 0.22
CA SER A 365 9.94 4.05 0.13
C SER A 365 9.77 4.69 -1.26
N GLU A 366 8.86 4.19 -2.10
CA GLU A 366 8.65 4.68 -3.48
C GLU A 366 8.43 6.21 -3.51
N GLN A 367 7.57 6.74 -2.63
CA GLN A 367 7.27 8.18 -2.60
C GLN A 367 8.50 9.03 -2.26
N LEU A 368 9.24 8.65 -1.21
CA LEU A 368 10.46 9.34 -0.77
C LEU A 368 11.56 9.26 -1.83
N LEU A 369 11.73 8.11 -2.48
CA LEU A 369 12.67 7.93 -3.58
C LEU A 369 12.34 8.83 -4.76
N GLY A 370 11.05 8.97 -5.11
CA GLY A 370 10.61 9.91 -6.14
C GLY A 370 10.96 11.35 -5.81
N GLU A 371 10.80 11.77 -4.56
CA GLU A 371 11.17 13.12 -4.11
C GLU A 371 12.67 13.39 -4.19
N ILE A 372 13.48 12.43 -3.74
CA ILE A 372 14.94 12.51 -3.77
C ILE A 372 15.43 12.51 -5.23
N VAL A 373 14.89 11.63 -6.09
CA VAL A 373 15.36 11.45 -7.49
C VAL A 373 14.89 12.54 -8.44
N GLU A 374 13.68 13.09 -8.27
CA GLU A 374 13.24 14.28 -9.03
C GLU A 374 13.96 15.53 -8.52
N GLY A 375 14.14 15.63 -7.20
CA GLY A 375 14.66 16.82 -6.54
C GLY A 375 13.61 17.91 -6.60
N LYS A 376 13.26 18.53 -5.46
CA LYS A 376 12.43 19.73 -5.46
C LYS A 376 13.01 20.68 -6.51
N ALA A 377 12.20 21.00 -7.54
CA ALA A 377 12.60 21.73 -8.73
C ALA A 377 13.55 22.88 -8.38
N ALA A 378 14.83 22.72 -8.72
CA ALA A 378 15.81 23.76 -8.52
C ALA A 378 15.31 25.06 -9.17
N LYS A 379 15.12 26.08 -8.33
CA LYS A 379 15.30 27.50 -8.65
C LYS A 379 14.91 27.88 -10.09
N ARG A 380 13.61 28.11 -10.34
CA ARG A 380 13.24 29.01 -11.45
C ARG A 380 13.17 30.43 -10.91
N GLU A 381 14.25 31.15 -11.20
CA GLU A 381 14.43 32.59 -11.29
C GLU A 381 13.67 33.48 -10.28
N GLY A 382 14.46 34.09 -9.39
CA GLY A 382 14.16 35.41 -8.84
C GLY A 382 13.48 35.45 -7.47
N VAL A 383 14.24 35.20 -6.41
CA VAL A 383 14.40 36.03 -5.19
C VAL A 383 15.11 35.14 -4.16
N LEU A 384 16.29 35.60 -3.73
CA LEU A 384 17.15 34.91 -2.77
C LEU A 384 16.57 35.08 -1.36
N ASP A 385 16.29 33.96 -0.69
CA ASP A 385 16.16 33.93 0.77
C ASP A 385 17.16 32.87 1.31
N PRO A 386 18.19 33.22 2.11
CA PRO A 386 19.34 32.35 2.37
C PRO A 386 19.21 31.46 3.63
N ARG A 387 17.99 31.09 4.06
CA ARG A 387 17.78 30.40 5.36
C ARG A 387 17.10 29.02 5.31
N LEU A 388 16.97 28.39 4.14
CA LEU A 388 16.27 27.09 3.98
C LEU A 388 17.13 26.05 3.25
N SER A 389 18.34 25.74 3.72
CA SER A 389 19.26 24.83 3.01
C SER A 389 19.90 23.75 3.89
N GLN A 390 19.27 23.33 5.00
CA GLN A 390 19.85 22.30 5.89
C GLN A 390 19.04 21.00 6.07
N ASP A 391 17.73 20.95 5.80
CA ASP A 391 16.90 19.77 6.15
C ASP A 391 16.81 18.65 5.09
N ASP A 392 17.20 18.88 3.83
CA ASP A 392 17.12 17.83 2.79
C ASP A 392 18.13 16.68 3.04
N GLY A 393 19.12 16.89 3.92
CA GLY A 393 20.15 15.90 4.26
C GLY A 393 19.65 14.75 5.15
N ASP A 394 18.68 15.00 6.02
CA ASP A 394 18.27 14.03 7.06
C ASP A 394 17.35 12.93 6.52
N SER A 395 16.43 13.27 5.61
CA SER A 395 15.54 12.27 4.99
C SER A 395 16.30 11.27 4.10
N ALA A 396 17.25 11.76 3.31
CA ALA A 396 18.12 10.90 2.50
C ALA A 396 19.06 10.06 3.39
N ALA A 397 19.58 10.62 4.48
CA ALA A 397 20.41 9.91 5.44
C ALA A 397 19.65 8.79 6.17
N MET A 398 18.41 9.04 6.58
CA MET A 398 17.54 8.03 7.20
C MET A 398 17.25 6.87 6.23
N LEU A 399 16.93 7.17 4.97
CA LEU A 399 16.68 6.14 3.96
C LEU A 399 17.94 5.33 3.66
N ARG A 400 19.10 6.00 3.54
CA ARG A 400 20.41 5.35 3.41
C ARG A 400 20.67 4.37 4.56
N GLN A 401 20.41 4.79 5.80
CA GLN A 401 20.58 3.94 6.97
C GLN A 401 19.64 2.73 6.91
N ARG A 402 18.36 2.93 6.58
CA ARG A 402 17.40 1.82 6.39
C ARG A 402 17.83 0.81 5.33
N MET A 403 18.43 1.26 4.22
CA MET A 403 18.96 0.37 3.20
C MET A 403 20.15 -0.46 3.71
N ILE A 404 21.02 0.15 4.51
CA ILE A 404 22.15 -0.55 5.14
C ILE A 404 21.65 -1.55 6.19
N ASP A 405 20.72 -1.14 7.05
CA ASP A 405 20.11 -1.99 8.07
C ASP A 405 19.39 -3.19 7.45
N ALA A 406 18.75 -3.01 6.29
CA ALA A 406 18.12 -4.10 5.55
C ALA A 406 19.14 -5.13 5.03
N ILE A 407 20.30 -4.67 4.53
CA ILE A 407 21.40 -5.56 4.14
C ILE A 407 21.95 -6.30 5.37
N ASP A 408 22.10 -5.59 6.49
CA ASP A 408 22.59 -6.16 7.74
C ASP A 408 21.60 -7.19 8.33
N SER A 409 20.28 -6.97 8.20
CA SER A 409 19.24 -7.95 8.58
C SER A 409 19.28 -9.23 7.72
N ASP A 410 19.46 -9.10 6.41
CA ASP A 410 19.61 -10.27 5.53
C ASP A 410 20.95 -11.01 5.81
N LEU A 411 22.01 -10.27 6.16
CA LEU A 411 23.28 -10.86 6.62
C LEU A 411 23.11 -11.66 7.91
N GLU A 412 22.32 -11.17 8.88
CA GLU A 412 21.99 -11.91 10.10
C GLU A 412 21.23 -13.20 9.80
N ALA A 413 20.31 -13.20 8.84
CA ALA A 413 19.61 -14.41 8.42
C ALA A 413 20.56 -15.46 7.82
N ILE A 414 21.55 -15.02 7.03
CA ILE A 414 22.55 -15.88 6.36
C ILE A 414 23.67 -16.32 7.34
N SER A 415 23.89 -15.57 8.42
CA SER A 415 24.96 -15.83 9.40
C SER A 415 24.92 -17.22 10.03
N LYS A 416 23.75 -17.87 10.03
CA LYS A 416 23.57 -19.24 10.54
C LYS A 416 24.28 -20.31 9.69
N GLN A 417 24.68 -20.00 8.45
CA GLN A 417 25.19 -20.99 7.49
C GLN A 417 26.61 -20.70 6.96
N VAL A 418 27.17 -19.50 7.17
CA VAL A 418 28.35 -19.01 6.43
C VAL A 418 29.40 -18.35 7.33
N ASP A 419 30.68 -18.53 6.98
CA ASP A 419 31.83 -17.91 7.66
C ASP A 419 31.77 -16.38 7.68
N LYS A 420 32.22 -15.77 8.79
CA LYS A 420 32.23 -14.32 9.02
C LYS A 420 32.96 -13.52 7.92
N GLU A 421 34.06 -14.03 7.40
CA GLU A 421 34.82 -13.36 6.32
C GLU A 421 34.07 -13.28 4.98
N LYS A 422 33.17 -14.24 4.70
CA LYS A 422 32.33 -14.23 3.50
C LYS A 422 31.20 -13.20 3.65
N LEU A 423 30.66 -13.04 4.86
CA LEU A 423 29.66 -12.03 5.19
C LEU A 423 30.23 -10.61 5.04
N ASP A 424 31.44 -10.37 5.52
CA ASP A 424 32.10 -9.06 5.37
C ASP A 424 32.37 -8.71 3.89
N ARG A 425 32.76 -9.71 3.08
CA ARG A 425 32.89 -9.55 1.63
C ARG A 425 31.56 -9.26 0.95
N TYR A 426 30.50 -9.95 1.33
CA TYR A 426 29.16 -9.73 0.80
C TYR A 426 28.68 -8.31 1.11
N ARG A 427 28.83 -7.87 2.37
CA ARG A 427 28.50 -6.51 2.81
C ARG A 427 29.25 -5.45 1.99
N LYS A 428 30.56 -5.60 1.86
CA LYS A 428 31.40 -4.67 1.09
C LYS A 428 31.01 -4.62 -0.39
N THR A 429 30.65 -5.77 -0.96
CA THR A 429 30.22 -5.87 -2.37
C THR A 429 28.92 -5.11 -2.60
N TRP A 430 27.92 -5.26 -1.72
CA TRP A 430 26.64 -4.56 -1.84
C TRP A 430 26.75 -3.07 -1.56
N LEU A 431 27.55 -2.66 -0.57
CA LEU A 431 27.83 -1.23 -0.35
C LEU A 431 28.48 -0.60 -1.61
N GLY A 432 29.43 -1.30 -2.24
CA GLY A 432 30.03 -0.85 -3.49
C GLY A 432 29.05 -0.80 -4.68
N TYR A 433 27.97 -1.58 -4.66
CA TYR A 433 26.89 -1.45 -5.65
C TYR A 433 25.95 -0.27 -5.35
N LEU A 434 25.64 -0.01 -4.07
CA LEU A 434 24.82 1.14 -3.67
C LEU A 434 25.48 2.49 -3.99
N GLU A 435 26.81 2.54 -4.09
CA GLU A 435 27.57 3.72 -4.53
C GLU A 435 27.45 3.98 -6.05
N ARG A 436 26.97 3.00 -6.85
CA ARG A 436 27.03 3.01 -8.32
C ARG A 436 25.66 2.96 -9.00
N ILE A 437 24.61 3.37 -8.32
CA ILE A 437 23.24 3.39 -8.84
C ILE A 437 23.08 4.53 -9.84
N TRP A 438 22.81 4.18 -11.08
CA TRP A 438 22.51 5.10 -12.16
C TRP A 438 21.02 5.46 -12.23
N SER A 439 20.13 4.46 -12.18
CA SER A 439 18.67 4.69 -12.18
C SER A 439 17.90 3.57 -11.45
N LEU A 440 16.69 3.86 -11.00
CA LEU A 440 15.78 2.87 -10.40
C LEU A 440 14.69 2.50 -11.42
N GLY A 441 14.12 1.30 -11.36
CA GLY A 441 13.07 0.90 -12.30
C GLY A 441 12.03 -0.04 -11.69
N PRO A 442 10.81 -0.11 -12.27
CA PRO A 442 10.30 0.69 -13.40
C PRO A 442 9.93 2.15 -12.99
N TRP A 443 9.65 3.03 -13.96
CA TRP A 443 9.22 4.43 -13.77
C TRP A 443 10.18 5.38 -13.04
N GLN A 444 11.49 5.11 -13.08
CA GLN A 444 12.51 5.86 -12.32
C GLN A 444 12.40 5.73 -10.79
N VAL A 445 11.42 4.97 -10.30
CA VAL A 445 11.16 4.74 -8.88
C VAL A 445 10.62 3.32 -8.73
N GLY A 446 11.47 2.39 -8.29
CA GLY A 446 11.07 1.01 -8.17
C GLY A 446 12.15 0.10 -7.57
N PRO A 447 11.80 -1.18 -7.34
CA PRO A 447 12.63 -2.14 -6.61
C PRO A 447 13.78 -2.73 -7.45
N ASN A 448 14.01 -2.25 -8.68
CA ASN A 448 15.12 -2.70 -9.52
C ASN A 448 16.19 -1.61 -9.66
N LEU A 449 17.46 -2.01 -9.63
CA LEU A 449 18.60 -1.09 -9.73
C LEU A 449 19.28 -1.20 -11.09
N LEU A 450 19.60 -0.07 -11.70
CA LEU A 450 20.56 0.03 -12.78
C LEU A 450 21.90 0.48 -12.19
N LEU A 451 22.93 -0.33 -12.34
CA LEU A 451 24.27 -0.11 -11.80
C LEU A 451 25.23 0.26 -12.92
N SER A 452 26.11 1.23 -12.63
CA SER A 452 27.25 1.54 -13.48
C SER A 452 28.33 0.46 -13.32
N PRO A 453 29.00 0.05 -14.41
CA PRO A 453 30.10 -0.90 -14.34
C PRO A 453 31.25 -0.38 -13.48
N ALA A 454 31.96 -1.30 -12.83
CA ALA A 454 33.12 -0.98 -12.01
C ALA A 454 34.29 -0.56 -12.91
N THR A 455 34.80 0.66 -12.75
CA THR A 455 36.07 1.08 -13.37
C THR A 455 37.21 0.30 -12.72
N LYS A 456 37.48 -0.92 -13.19
CA LYS A 456 38.77 -1.56 -12.94
C LYS A 456 39.80 -0.88 -13.85
N SER A 457 40.99 -0.65 -13.32
CA SER A 457 42.15 0.04 -13.89
C SER A 457 42.78 -0.66 -15.11
N SER A 458 41.95 -1.11 -16.04
CA SER A 458 42.34 -1.56 -17.36
C SER A 458 41.17 -1.23 -18.27
N ASP A 459 41.32 -0.19 -19.08
CA ASP A 459 40.58 -0.02 -20.34
C ASP A 459 40.65 -1.34 -21.09
N SER A 460 39.68 -2.20 -20.85
CA SER A 460 39.52 -3.45 -21.58
C SER A 460 38.77 -3.07 -22.84
N VAL A 461 39.55 -2.51 -23.76
CA VAL A 461 39.28 -2.52 -25.18
C VAL A 461 38.85 -3.95 -25.53
N ILE A 462 37.54 -4.17 -25.66
CA ILE A 462 37.06 -5.41 -26.25
C ILE A 462 37.36 -5.30 -27.74
N THR A 463 38.36 -6.04 -28.18
CA THR A 463 38.58 -6.34 -29.60
C THR A 463 37.61 -7.46 -29.99
N GLN A 464 36.34 -7.13 -30.21
CA GLN A 464 35.55 -7.93 -31.15
C GLN A 464 35.88 -7.40 -32.55
N ASP A 465 36.39 -8.28 -33.41
CA ASP A 465 36.77 -8.00 -34.81
C ASP A 465 37.84 -6.92 -35.03
N GLY A 466 38.68 -6.61 -34.02
CA GLY A 466 39.75 -5.62 -34.13
C GLY A 466 39.29 -4.16 -34.09
N ARG A 467 38.04 -3.87 -33.68
CA ARG A 467 37.53 -2.51 -33.51
C ARG A 467 37.68 -2.05 -32.06
N GLN A 468 38.19 -0.83 -31.86
CA GLN A 468 38.19 -0.20 -30.53
C GLN A 468 36.80 0.37 -30.24
N GLY A 469 36.21 -0.03 -29.11
CA GLY A 469 34.92 0.46 -28.65
C GLY A 469 35.04 1.31 -27.39
N ILE A 470 34.25 2.39 -27.31
CA ILE A 470 34.18 3.28 -26.13
C ILE A 470 33.02 2.83 -25.24
N LEU A 471 33.25 2.72 -23.93
CA LEU A 471 32.22 2.40 -22.95
C LEU A 471 31.35 3.64 -22.67
N VAL A 472 30.03 3.50 -22.83
CA VAL A 472 29.07 4.57 -22.46
C VAL A 472 28.75 4.47 -20.97
N SER A 473 29.49 5.20 -20.14
CA SER A 473 29.22 5.33 -18.72
C SER A 473 28.28 6.50 -18.43
N GLY A 474 27.35 6.31 -17.50
CA GLY A 474 26.48 7.35 -16.94
C GLY A 474 26.94 7.84 -15.58
N ARG A 475 26.50 9.03 -15.16
CA ARG A 475 26.71 9.50 -13.78
C ARG A 475 25.80 8.74 -12.81
N SER A 476 26.32 8.36 -11.65
CA SER A 476 25.57 7.69 -10.56
C SER A 476 24.70 8.68 -9.77
N HIS A 477 23.82 9.38 -10.50
CA HIS A 477 22.98 10.47 -9.99
C HIS A 477 22.11 10.06 -8.80
N VAL A 478 21.62 8.81 -8.78
CA VAL A 478 20.80 8.30 -7.66
C VAL A 478 21.65 8.09 -6.41
N SER A 479 22.85 7.52 -6.55
CA SER A 479 23.77 7.31 -5.42
C SER A 479 24.32 8.61 -4.84
N GLU A 480 24.57 9.61 -5.69
CA GLU A 480 24.94 10.97 -5.26
C GLU A 480 23.82 11.58 -4.41
N ARG A 481 22.57 11.49 -4.87
CA ARG A 481 21.42 12.07 -4.16
C ARG A 481 21.03 11.32 -2.89
N LEU A 482 21.26 10.01 -2.83
CA LEU A 482 21.11 9.22 -1.61
C LEU A 482 22.29 9.42 -0.64
N GLY A 483 23.32 10.16 -1.03
CA GLY A 483 24.49 10.44 -0.21
C GLY A 483 25.32 9.19 0.11
N PHE A 484 25.36 8.22 -0.81
CA PHE A 484 26.31 7.11 -0.75
C PHE A 484 27.71 7.52 -1.24
N VAL A 485 27.78 8.52 -2.13
CA VAL A 485 29.04 9.08 -2.64
C VAL A 485 29.37 10.36 -1.87
N ARG A 486 30.60 10.48 -1.34
CA ARG A 486 31.06 11.70 -0.65
C ARG A 486 31.38 12.80 -1.67
N GLU A 487 31.07 14.06 -1.35
CA GLU A 487 31.36 15.23 -2.21
C GLU A 487 32.85 15.37 -2.60
N SER A 488 33.77 14.73 -1.87
CA SER A 488 35.19 14.66 -2.23
C SER A 488 35.46 13.81 -3.48
N ASP A 489 34.72 12.71 -3.66
CA ASP A 489 34.84 11.82 -4.83
C ASP A 489 34.03 12.37 -6.03
N ALA A 490 33.06 13.25 -5.76
CA ALA A 490 32.34 14.00 -6.79
C ALA A 490 33.22 15.07 -7.47
N LYS A 491 34.27 15.56 -6.78
CA LYS A 491 35.26 16.44 -7.41
C LYS A 491 36.19 15.69 -8.35
N ASP A 492 36.55 14.45 -8.04
CA ASP A 492 37.30 13.58 -8.95
C ASP A 492 36.45 13.12 -10.16
N SER A 493 35.12 13.05 -10.03
CA SER A 493 34.22 12.84 -11.19
C SER A 493 33.94 14.11 -12.01
N SER A 494 34.15 15.30 -11.43
CA SER A 494 34.14 16.59 -12.15
C SER A 494 35.50 16.98 -12.77
N ASN A 495 36.61 16.42 -12.27
CA ASN A 495 37.95 16.62 -12.81
C ASN A 495 38.30 15.66 -13.96
N LEU A 496 37.42 14.70 -14.27
CA LEU A 496 37.49 13.91 -15.51
C LEU A 496 37.14 14.73 -16.78
N ASP A 497 36.77 16.01 -16.63
CA ASP A 497 36.62 16.94 -17.75
C ASP A 497 37.93 17.69 -18.08
N ASN A 498 39.00 17.56 -17.27
CA ASN A 498 40.28 18.21 -17.52
C ASN A 498 41.46 17.42 -16.90
N GLY A 499 41.88 16.32 -17.53
CA GLY A 499 43.11 15.64 -17.14
C GLY A 499 43.32 14.26 -17.77
N GLU A 500 44.18 14.24 -18.79
CA GLU A 500 44.78 13.07 -19.46
C GLU A 500 43.87 12.23 -20.37
N SER A 501 43.87 12.65 -21.63
CA SER A 501 43.40 11.95 -22.81
C SER A 501 43.74 10.46 -22.80
N ALA A 502 42.73 9.60 -22.91
CA ALA A 502 42.86 8.40 -23.72
C ALA A 502 43.17 8.87 -25.16
N ALA A 503 44.44 8.86 -25.53
CA ALA A 503 45.02 9.65 -26.60
C ALA A 503 44.61 9.27 -28.04
N ASP A 504 43.56 8.48 -28.28
CA ASP A 504 43.23 7.97 -29.62
C ASP A 504 41.72 7.93 -29.98
N ALA A 505 40.80 8.45 -29.15
CA ALA A 505 39.36 8.42 -29.46
C ALA A 505 38.83 9.75 -30.05
N PRO A 506 38.05 9.74 -31.15
CA PRO A 506 37.54 10.96 -31.77
C PRO A 506 36.45 11.65 -30.93
N GLU A 507 36.56 12.96 -30.71
CA GLU A 507 35.64 13.81 -29.91
C GLU A 507 34.15 13.60 -30.26
N SER A 508 33.85 13.30 -31.52
CA SER A 508 32.50 12.98 -32.01
C SER A 508 31.82 11.82 -31.27
N LEU A 509 32.56 10.76 -30.91
CA LEU A 509 32.01 9.58 -30.23
C LEU A 509 31.71 9.86 -28.75
N HIS A 510 32.43 10.80 -28.12
CA HIS A 510 32.15 11.22 -26.75
C HIS A 510 30.83 12.00 -26.65
N LEU A 511 30.57 12.92 -27.59
CA LEU A 511 29.30 13.65 -27.63
C LEU A 511 28.12 12.71 -27.89
N GLU A 512 28.30 11.74 -28.78
CA GLU A 512 27.30 10.70 -29.06
C GLU A 512 27.04 9.79 -27.85
N SER A 513 28.09 9.39 -27.14
CA SER A 513 28.02 8.64 -25.88
C SER A 513 27.16 9.35 -24.83
N MET A 514 27.35 10.67 -24.62
CA MET A 514 26.54 11.44 -23.67
C MET A 514 25.05 11.47 -24.05
N ALA A 515 24.76 11.55 -25.35
CA ALA A 515 23.40 11.68 -25.84
C ALA A 515 22.64 10.33 -25.82
N LEU A 516 23.33 9.18 -25.85
CA LEU A 516 22.74 7.84 -25.73
C LEU A 516 22.41 7.40 -24.31
N ARG A 517 22.91 8.08 -23.27
CA ARG A 517 22.63 7.78 -21.86
C ARG A 517 21.14 7.67 -21.55
N ASN A 518 20.34 8.63 -22.03
CA ASN A 518 18.89 8.63 -21.83
C ASN A 518 18.20 7.46 -22.56
N SER A 519 18.77 7.02 -23.69
CA SER A 519 18.29 5.87 -24.47
C SER A 519 18.51 4.58 -23.69
N ILE A 520 19.66 4.42 -23.03
CA ILE A 520 19.96 3.24 -22.19
C ILE A 520 19.01 3.18 -21.00
N VAL A 521 18.83 4.30 -20.28
CA VAL A 521 17.87 4.37 -19.16
C VAL A 521 16.46 4.04 -19.65
N SER A 522 16.02 4.59 -20.78
CA SER A 522 14.69 4.30 -21.36
C SER A 522 14.52 2.82 -21.72
N GLY A 523 15.55 2.20 -22.32
CA GLY A 523 15.56 0.76 -22.60
C GLY A 523 15.45 -0.09 -21.33
N PHE A 524 16.17 0.28 -20.28
CA PHE A 524 16.10 -0.35 -18.97
C PHE A 524 14.72 -0.22 -18.32
N GLN A 525 14.09 0.96 -18.36
CA GLN A 525 12.73 1.17 -17.83
C GLN A 525 11.70 0.30 -18.55
N ILE A 526 11.79 0.17 -19.88
CA ILE A 526 10.89 -0.67 -20.66
C ILE A 526 11.13 -2.16 -20.37
N ALA A 527 12.39 -2.56 -20.20
CA ALA A 527 12.76 -3.94 -19.88
C ALA A 527 12.22 -4.36 -18.51
N THR A 528 12.43 -3.54 -17.49
CA THR A 528 11.98 -3.81 -16.12
C THR A 528 10.47 -3.74 -15.96
N ASN A 529 9.77 -2.94 -16.76
CA ASN A 529 8.32 -2.89 -16.75
C ASN A 529 7.67 -4.12 -17.43
N ALA A 530 8.35 -4.77 -18.38
CA ALA A 530 7.84 -5.92 -19.12
C ALA A 530 8.89 -7.05 -19.18
N GLY A 531 8.81 -7.95 -18.20
CA GLY A 531 9.67 -9.12 -18.03
C GLY A 531 9.56 -10.18 -19.13
N PRO A 532 10.57 -11.06 -19.27
CA PRO A 532 10.65 -12.04 -20.35
C PRO A 532 9.66 -13.21 -20.26
N LEU A 533 9.11 -13.54 -19.07
CA LEU A 533 8.20 -14.68 -18.94
C LEU A 533 6.79 -14.35 -19.41
N CYS A 534 6.19 -13.33 -18.80
CA CYS A 534 4.77 -13.00 -18.93
C CYS A 534 4.51 -11.54 -19.30
N ASP A 535 5.52 -10.75 -19.67
CA ASP A 535 5.45 -9.28 -19.74
C ASP A 535 4.88 -8.67 -18.43
N GLU A 536 5.28 -9.21 -17.28
CA GLU A 536 4.99 -8.66 -15.95
C GLU A 536 6.21 -7.87 -15.43
N PRO A 537 6.03 -6.91 -14.52
CA PRO A 537 7.15 -6.12 -14.00
C PRO A 537 8.16 -7.02 -13.27
N MET A 538 9.44 -6.76 -13.53
CA MET A 538 10.54 -7.40 -12.83
C MET A 538 10.64 -6.89 -11.38
N TRP A 539 11.12 -7.72 -10.46
CA TRP A 539 11.18 -7.42 -9.04
C TRP A 539 12.45 -7.92 -8.38
N GLY A 540 13.10 -7.03 -7.63
CA GLY A 540 14.28 -7.34 -6.84
C GLY A 540 15.49 -7.72 -7.70
N LEU A 541 15.70 -7.03 -8.82
CA LEU A 541 16.85 -7.26 -9.71
C LEU A 541 17.78 -6.04 -9.80
N ALA A 542 19.09 -6.29 -9.77
CA ALA A 542 20.12 -5.31 -10.07
C ALA A 542 20.79 -5.65 -11.41
N PHE A 543 20.84 -4.69 -12.32
CA PHE A 543 21.39 -4.83 -13.66
C PHE A 543 22.68 -4.02 -13.77
N VAL A 544 23.78 -4.68 -14.13
CA VAL A 544 25.04 -4.03 -14.52
C VAL A 544 25.07 -4.03 -16.05
N ILE A 545 25.07 -2.85 -16.66
CA ILE A 545 25.02 -2.69 -18.13
C ILE A 545 26.33 -2.07 -18.61
N GLU A 546 26.98 -2.74 -19.56
CA GLU A 546 28.22 -2.33 -20.22
C GLU A 546 27.96 -2.13 -21.73
N PRO A 547 27.56 -0.91 -22.14
CA PRO A 547 27.33 -0.57 -23.54
C PRO A 547 28.63 -0.09 -24.21
N TYR A 548 29.03 -0.74 -25.29
CA TYR A 548 30.20 -0.38 -26.11
C TYR A 548 29.77 0.22 -27.44
N LEU A 549 30.29 1.41 -27.77
CA LEU A 549 30.11 2.07 -29.06
C LEU A 549 31.33 1.90 -29.94
N PHE A 550 31.12 1.52 -31.19
CA PHE A 550 32.16 1.39 -32.20
C PHE A 550 32.05 2.51 -33.24
N ALA A 551 33.20 3.02 -33.67
CA ALA A 551 33.28 4.02 -34.74
C ALA A 551 32.80 3.44 -36.08
N ASP A 552 32.12 4.25 -36.87
CA ASP A 552 31.59 3.84 -38.15
C ASP A 552 32.63 3.99 -39.27
N GLY A 553 32.72 2.99 -40.15
CA GLY A 553 33.59 3.02 -41.34
C GLY A 553 32.89 3.48 -42.63
N SER A 554 31.65 3.97 -42.56
CA SER A 554 30.88 4.41 -43.73
C SER A 554 30.48 5.89 -43.66
N ASP A 555 30.75 6.59 -44.76
CA ASP A 555 30.64 8.05 -44.95
C ASP A 555 29.37 8.67 -44.35
N ALA A 556 29.61 9.58 -43.40
CA ALA A 556 28.60 10.22 -42.58
C ALA A 556 28.22 11.60 -43.17
N ALA A 557 27.06 11.69 -43.82
CA ALA A 557 26.57 12.92 -44.44
C ALA A 557 25.10 13.28 -44.14
N ASN A 558 24.37 12.55 -43.27
CA ASN A 558 22.96 12.87 -42.94
C ASN A 558 22.64 12.68 -41.45
N HIS A 559 23.02 13.64 -40.60
CA HIS A 559 23.18 13.43 -39.15
C HIS A 559 21.97 13.69 -38.23
N SER A 560 20.86 14.32 -38.65
CA SER A 560 19.76 14.64 -37.71
C SER A 560 18.68 13.55 -37.60
N ASP A 561 18.24 12.97 -38.73
CA ASP A 561 17.17 11.97 -38.75
C ASP A 561 17.67 10.57 -38.36
N GLN A 562 18.95 10.30 -38.59
CA GLN A 562 19.60 9.02 -38.27
C GLN A 562 19.82 8.84 -36.76
N TYR A 563 19.96 9.93 -36.00
CA TYR A 563 20.19 9.91 -34.56
C TYR A 563 18.96 9.41 -33.77
N ASN A 564 17.76 9.85 -34.15
CA ASN A 564 16.51 9.37 -33.53
C ASN A 564 16.27 7.87 -33.79
N ILE A 565 16.61 7.41 -35.00
CA ILE A 565 16.50 6.00 -35.37
C ILE A 565 17.53 5.16 -34.59
N PHE A 566 18.75 5.65 -34.46
CA PHE A 566 19.82 4.97 -33.72
C PHE A 566 19.52 4.89 -32.21
N SER A 567 19.00 5.96 -31.60
CA SER A 567 18.52 5.94 -30.21
C SER A 567 17.46 4.86 -29.98
N GLY A 568 16.49 4.72 -30.91
CA GLY A 568 15.48 3.65 -30.86
C GLY A 568 16.06 2.23 -30.98
N GLN A 569 17.08 2.05 -31.81
CA GLN A 569 17.79 0.77 -31.94
C GLN A 569 18.54 0.42 -30.64
N VAL A 570 19.20 1.39 -30.00
CA VAL A 570 19.89 1.20 -28.71
C VAL A 570 18.88 0.84 -27.61
N ILE A 571 17.73 1.52 -27.53
CA ILE A 571 16.65 1.18 -26.59
C ILE A 571 16.24 -0.29 -26.74
N THR A 572 16.07 -0.74 -27.98
CA THR A 572 15.65 -2.11 -28.28
C THR A 572 16.75 -3.12 -27.92
N ALA A 573 18.01 -2.83 -28.27
CA ALA A 573 19.14 -3.69 -27.96
C ALA A 573 19.34 -3.84 -26.43
N VAL A 574 19.24 -2.75 -25.67
CA VAL A 574 19.30 -2.77 -24.20
C VAL A 574 18.15 -3.61 -23.63
N LYS A 575 16.92 -3.39 -24.13
CA LYS A 575 15.75 -4.16 -23.70
C LYS A 575 15.92 -5.66 -23.91
N GLU A 576 16.39 -6.06 -25.09
CA GLU A 576 16.63 -7.46 -25.43
C GLU A 576 17.79 -8.07 -24.65
N ALA A 577 18.87 -7.31 -24.41
CA ALA A 577 20.00 -7.75 -23.60
C ALA A 577 19.58 -8.02 -22.15
N CYS A 578 18.80 -7.11 -21.54
CA CYS A 578 18.24 -7.32 -20.20
C CYS A 578 17.34 -8.55 -20.12
N ARG A 579 16.47 -8.76 -21.12
CA ARG A 579 15.60 -9.95 -21.19
C ARG A 579 16.41 -11.24 -21.33
N ALA A 580 17.45 -11.23 -22.16
CA ALA A 580 18.34 -12.37 -22.34
C ALA A 580 19.12 -12.70 -21.05
N ALA A 581 19.62 -11.68 -20.34
CA ALA A 581 20.33 -11.87 -19.07
C ALA A 581 19.44 -12.54 -18.00
N VAL A 582 18.17 -12.14 -17.91
CA VAL A 582 17.21 -12.75 -16.97
C VAL A 582 16.91 -14.19 -17.34
N LEU A 583 16.73 -14.50 -18.64
CA LEU A 583 16.49 -15.87 -19.11
C LEU A 583 17.67 -16.82 -18.87
N GLN A 584 18.90 -16.32 -18.93
CA GLN A 584 20.12 -17.09 -18.61
C GLN A 584 20.23 -17.42 -17.12
N ASN A 585 19.66 -16.58 -16.24
CA ASN A 585 19.77 -16.71 -14.78
C ASN A 585 18.56 -17.36 -14.12
N HIS A 586 17.94 -18.36 -14.77
CA HIS A 586 16.83 -19.15 -14.19
C HIS A 586 15.71 -18.29 -13.59
N PRO A 587 14.84 -17.68 -14.42
CA PRO A 587 13.80 -16.80 -13.94
C PRO A 587 12.75 -17.55 -13.10
N ARG A 588 12.16 -16.85 -12.12
CA ARG A 588 11.13 -17.34 -11.20
C ARG A 588 9.94 -16.38 -11.19
N LEU A 589 8.75 -16.93 -11.04
CA LEU A 589 7.52 -16.15 -10.90
C LEU A 589 7.32 -15.78 -9.43
N VAL A 590 6.93 -14.54 -9.17
CA VAL A 590 6.69 -14.02 -7.83
C VAL A 590 5.18 -13.80 -7.67
N GLU A 591 4.60 -14.45 -6.65
CA GLU A 591 3.21 -14.27 -6.28
C GLU A 591 3.08 -13.34 -5.07
N ALA A 592 2.01 -12.55 -5.04
CA ALA A 592 1.65 -11.79 -3.85
C ALA A 592 1.02 -12.71 -2.81
N MET A 593 1.32 -12.45 -1.54
CA MET A 593 0.77 -13.15 -0.39
C MET A 593 -0.08 -12.21 0.46
N TYR A 594 -1.33 -12.61 0.72
CA TYR A 594 -2.17 -11.98 1.73
C TYR A 594 -1.84 -12.53 3.11
N MET A 595 -1.72 -11.66 4.11
CA MET A 595 -1.96 -12.04 5.49
C MET A 595 -3.47 -12.16 5.68
N CYS A 596 -3.91 -13.37 6.02
CA CYS A 596 -5.29 -13.74 6.27
C CYS A 596 -5.49 -13.87 7.78
N GLU A 597 -6.32 -13.00 8.34
CA GLU A 597 -6.80 -13.10 9.71
C GLU A 597 -8.21 -13.67 9.70
N LEU A 598 -8.36 -14.86 10.25
CA LEU A 598 -9.60 -15.63 10.23
C LEU A 598 -10.18 -15.75 11.62
N THR A 599 -11.41 -15.29 11.81
CA THR A 599 -12.15 -15.51 13.04
C THR A 599 -13.15 -16.64 12.85
N THR A 600 -13.06 -17.70 13.64
CA THR A 600 -13.96 -18.87 13.56
C THR A 600 -14.27 -19.41 14.96
N PRO A 601 -15.49 -19.93 15.22
CA PRO A 601 -15.76 -20.70 16.43
C PRO A 601 -15.00 -22.05 16.41
N SER A 602 -14.81 -22.65 17.60
CA SER A 602 -14.14 -23.95 17.77
C SER A 602 -14.74 -25.07 16.92
N GLU A 603 -16.06 -25.11 16.79
CA GLU A 603 -16.79 -26.14 16.04
C GLU A 603 -16.47 -26.15 14.54
N GLN A 604 -16.12 -24.98 13.98
CA GLN A 604 -15.90 -24.77 12.54
C GLN A 604 -14.43 -24.57 12.18
N LEU A 605 -13.51 -24.84 13.11
CA LEU A 605 -12.07 -24.71 12.90
C LEU A 605 -11.55 -25.72 11.87
N ASN A 606 -12.01 -26.99 11.93
CA ASN A 606 -11.58 -28.04 11.00
C ASN A 606 -11.99 -27.75 9.53
N PRO A 607 -13.26 -27.37 9.23
CA PRO A 607 -13.63 -26.91 7.90
C PRO A 607 -12.78 -25.71 7.41
N THR A 608 -12.43 -24.79 8.30
CA THR A 608 -11.58 -23.63 7.98
C THR A 608 -10.19 -24.07 7.52
N TYR A 609 -9.56 -25.01 8.22
CA TYR A 609 -8.28 -25.60 7.78
C TYR A 609 -8.38 -26.34 6.45
N ALA A 610 -9.48 -27.06 6.20
CA ALA A 610 -9.69 -27.73 4.92
C ALA A 610 -9.74 -26.72 3.74
N VAL A 611 -10.34 -25.54 3.94
CA VAL A 611 -10.36 -24.47 2.93
C VAL A 611 -8.96 -23.90 2.72
N LEU A 612 -8.23 -23.62 3.80
CA LEU A 612 -6.87 -23.09 3.75
C LEU A 612 -5.91 -24.06 3.04
N GLY A 613 -5.94 -25.34 3.41
CA GLY A 613 -5.10 -26.38 2.82
C GLY A 613 -5.36 -26.57 1.32
N LYS A 614 -6.62 -26.49 0.88
CA LYS A 614 -6.97 -26.55 -0.55
C LYS A 614 -6.42 -25.38 -1.37
N ARG A 615 -6.13 -24.24 -0.73
CA ARG A 615 -5.68 -23.00 -1.36
C ARG A 615 -4.19 -22.69 -1.13
N ARG A 616 -3.39 -23.68 -0.72
CA ARG A 616 -1.95 -23.55 -0.43
C ARG A 616 -1.63 -22.48 0.63
N ALA A 617 -2.54 -22.24 1.57
CA ALA A 617 -2.27 -21.26 2.62
C ALA A 617 -1.30 -21.84 3.67
N ARG A 618 -0.34 -21.02 4.12
CA ARG A 618 0.62 -21.36 5.18
C ARG A 618 0.13 -20.78 6.50
N ILE A 619 -0.26 -21.63 7.43
CA ILE A 619 -0.71 -21.22 8.77
C ILE A 619 0.51 -20.78 9.58
N LEU A 620 0.43 -19.63 10.24
CA LEU A 620 1.48 -19.06 11.07
C LEU A 620 1.18 -19.32 12.54
N ASP A 621 0.02 -18.84 12.99
CA ASP A 621 -0.37 -18.91 14.39
C ASP A 621 -1.90 -19.02 14.55
N VAL A 622 -2.31 -19.52 15.71
CA VAL A 622 -3.70 -19.77 16.09
C VAL A 622 -3.89 -19.30 17.52
N GLU A 623 -4.56 -18.17 17.68
CA GLU A 623 -4.83 -17.57 18.98
C GLU A 623 -6.29 -17.79 19.39
N MET A 624 -6.53 -18.03 20.67
CA MET A 624 -7.89 -18.06 21.23
C MET A 624 -8.23 -16.67 21.79
N GLN A 625 -9.35 -16.09 21.36
CA GLN A 625 -9.78 -14.80 21.87
C GLN A 625 -10.35 -14.90 23.29
N GLU A 626 -9.61 -14.38 24.28
CA GLU A 626 -10.01 -14.44 25.69
C GLU A 626 -11.42 -13.83 25.96
N GLY A 627 -12.29 -14.63 26.57
CA GLY A 627 -13.67 -14.22 26.90
C GLY A 627 -14.70 -14.43 25.78
N THR A 628 -14.31 -15.03 24.64
CA THR A 628 -15.23 -15.55 23.62
C THR A 628 -14.84 -16.98 23.22
N SER A 629 -15.73 -17.71 22.56
CA SER A 629 -15.44 -19.05 22.01
C SER A 629 -14.87 -19.00 20.58
N LEU A 630 -14.30 -17.87 20.19
CA LEU A 630 -13.76 -17.62 18.86
C LEU A 630 -12.24 -17.78 18.85
N PHE A 631 -11.74 -18.35 17.77
CA PHE A 631 -10.33 -18.50 17.45
C PHE A 631 -9.98 -17.53 16.33
N THR A 632 -8.83 -16.90 16.45
CA THR A 632 -8.19 -16.13 15.39
C THR A 632 -7.08 -16.99 14.77
N VAL A 633 -7.12 -17.24 13.47
CA VAL A 633 -6.06 -17.95 12.73
C VAL A 633 -5.36 -16.95 11.83
N HIS A 634 -4.04 -16.84 11.97
CA HIS A 634 -3.17 -16.06 11.09
C HIS A 634 -2.53 -16.99 10.06
N ALA A 635 -2.72 -16.70 8.78
CA ALA A 635 -2.16 -17.51 7.68
C ALA A 635 -1.76 -16.65 6.49
N TYR A 636 -0.71 -17.05 5.76
CA TYR A 636 -0.41 -16.49 4.45
C TYR A 636 -1.20 -17.22 3.37
N LEU A 637 -1.94 -16.48 2.54
CA LEU A 637 -2.76 -16.98 1.45
C LEU A 637 -2.29 -16.35 0.12
N PRO A 638 -1.91 -17.14 -0.90
CA PRO A 638 -1.58 -16.61 -2.22
C PRO A 638 -2.74 -15.82 -2.83
N VAL A 639 -2.47 -14.63 -3.36
CA VAL A 639 -3.48 -13.76 -3.97
C VAL A 639 -4.14 -14.46 -5.17
N ALA A 640 -3.39 -15.26 -5.94
CA ALA A 640 -3.90 -16.07 -7.05
C ALA A 640 -5.03 -17.03 -6.63
N GLU A 641 -4.95 -17.58 -5.41
CA GLU A 641 -5.89 -18.56 -4.88
C GLU A 641 -7.00 -17.91 -4.03
N SER A 642 -6.90 -16.63 -3.71
CA SER A 642 -7.90 -15.88 -2.94
C SER A 642 -9.26 -15.74 -3.65
N VAL A 643 -9.30 -15.93 -4.97
CA VAL A 643 -10.52 -15.77 -5.78
C VAL A 643 -11.56 -16.81 -5.36
N GLY A 644 -12.68 -16.32 -4.80
CA GLY A 644 -13.77 -17.15 -4.29
C GLY A 644 -13.51 -17.76 -2.91
N PHE A 645 -12.40 -17.41 -2.24
CA PHE A 645 -12.07 -17.90 -0.90
C PHE A 645 -13.16 -17.59 0.13
N SER A 646 -13.61 -16.33 0.21
CA SER A 646 -14.64 -15.93 1.18
C SER A 646 -15.97 -16.66 0.99
N ASN A 647 -16.36 -16.94 -0.26
CA ASN A 647 -17.59 -17.68 -0.56
C ASN A 647 -17.49 -19.14 -0.13
N GLN A 648 -16.34 -19.77 -0.40
CA GLN A 648 -16.08 -21.14 -0.01
C GLN A 648 -16.00 -21.30 1.51
N LEU A 649 -15.35 -20.35 2.20
CA LEU A 649 -15.29 -20.30 3.65
C LEU A 649 -16.69 -20.17 4.27
N ARG A 650 -17.51 -19.24 3.79
CA ARG A 650 -18.90 -19.07 4.27
C ARG A 650 -19.76 -20.30 3.98
N SER A 651 -19.61 -20.92 2.82
CA SER A 651 -20.40 -22.11 2.46
C SER A 651 -20.09 -23.30 3.37
N LEU A 652 -18.82 -23.52 3.75
CA LEU A 652 -18.43 -24.66 4.57
C LEU A 652 -18.65 -24.42 6.07
N THR A 653 -18.65 -23.17 6.51
CA THR A 653 -18.86 -22.79 7.92
C THR A 653 -20.27 -22.26 8.20
N ALA A 654 -21.20 -22.35 7.24
CA ALA A 654 -22.52 -21.74 7.29
C ALA A 654 -22.50 -20.23 7.63
N GLY A 655 -21.42 -19.53 7.27
CA GLY A 655 -21.19 -18.12 7.56
C GLY A 655 -20.66 -17.81 8.96
N ALA A 656 -20.32 -18.82 9.76
CA ALA A 656 -19.78 -18.64 11.11
C ALA A 656 -18.33 -18.14 11.12
N ALA A 657 -17.58 -18.38 10.05
CA ALA A 657 -16.21 -17.89 9.91
C ALA A 657 -16.15 -16.65 9.02
N SER A 658 -15.33 -15.68 9.43
CA SER A 658 -15.03 -14.46 8.69
C SER A 658 -13.53 -14.32 8.46
N ALA A 659 -13.14 -13.79 7.30
CA ALA A 659 -11.74 -13.57 6.94
C ALA A 659 -11.49 -12.11 6.59
N LEU A 660 -10.41 -11.56 7.11
CA LEU A 660 -9.81 -10.30 6.69
C LEU A 660 -8.53 -10.61 5.91
N LEU A 661 -8.38 -10.02 4.72
CA LEU A 661 -7.23 -10.22 3.83
C LEU A 661 -6.49 -8.90 3.67
N ILE A 662 -5.21 -8.87 4.03
CA ILE A 662 -4.33 -7.70 3.92
C ILE A 662 -3.10 -8.10 3.10
N LEU A 663 -2.66 -7.28 2.13
CA LEU A 663 -1.44 -7.55 1.38
C LEU A 663 -0.24 -7.52 2.33
N SER A 664 0.53 -8.60 2.38
CA SER A 664 1.69 -8.71 3.28
C SER A 664 3.00 -8.51 2.55
N HIS A 665 3.31 -9.39 1.59
CA HIS A 665 4.59 -9.36 0.88
C HIS A 665 4.51 -10.15 -0.43
N TRP A 666 5.59 -10.06 -1.21
CA TRP A 666 5.81 -10.81 -2.43
C TRP A 666 6.74 -11.99 -2.15
N GLU A 667 6.39 -13.18 -2.62
CA GLU A 667 7.15 -14.41 -2.41
C GLU A 667 7.42 -15.08 -3.77
N ALA A 668 8.68 -15.46 -4.00
CA ALA A 668 9.06 -16.17 -5.21
C ALA A 668 8.62 -17.63 -5.12
N ILE A 669 7.97 -18.13 -6.17
CA ILE A 669 7.61 -19.55 -6.26
C ILE A 669 8.91 -20.34 -6.46
N PRO A 670 9.17 -21.40 -5.66
CA PRO A 670 10.40 -22.18 -5.76
C PRO A 670 10.49 -22.96 -7.08
N ASP A 671 9.34 -23.40 -7.61
CA ASP A 671 9.27 -24.18 -8.85
C ASP A 671 9.76 -23.39 -10.08
N ASP A 672 10.59 -24.02 -10.91
CA ASP A 672 11.02 -23.45 -12.18
C ASP A 672 9.88 -23.49 -13.22
N PRO A 673 9.47 -22.33 -13.80
CA PRO A 673 8.46 -22.28 -14.86
C PRO A 673 8.92 -22.90 -16.19
N ILE A 674 10.22 -22.98 -16.45
CA ILE A 674 10.86 -23.50 -17.67
C ILE A 674 11.74 -24.70 -17.31
N PHE A 675 11.29 -25.55 -16.39
CA PHE A 675 12.01 -26.77 -16.02
C PHE A 675 12.22 -27.68 -17.24
N THR A 676 13.48 -28.02 -17.51
CA THR A 676 13.88 -29.04 -18.48
C THR A 676 14.88 -29.97 -17.78
N PRO A 677 14.64 -31.29 -17.73
CA PRO A 677 15.56 -32.21 -17.07
C PRO A 677 16.91 -32.19 -17.80
N LYS A 678 17.97 -31.83 -17.09
CA LYS A 678 19.34 -31.79 -17.64
C LYS A 678 20.25 -32.81 -16.98
N THR A 679 20.01 -33.11 -15.71
CA THR A 679 20.82 -34.09 -14.98
C THR A 679 20.39 -35.51 -15.31
N GLN A 680 21.30 -36.47 -15.17
CA GLN A 680 21.00 -37.86 -15.44
C GLN A 680 19.93 -38.42 -14.49
N GLU A 681 19.94 -38.00 -13.22
CA GLU A 681 18.94 -38.36 -12.22
C GLU A 681 17.54 -37.79 -12.57
N GLU A 682 17.47 -36.51 -12.97
CA GLU A 682 16.23 -35.89 -13.45
C GLU A 682 15.71 -36.58 -14.71
N LEU A 683 16.60 -37.01 -15.60
CA LEU A 683 16.24 -37.73 -16.82
C LEU A 683 15.75 -39.15 -16.53
N GLU A 684 16.27 -39.79 -15.48
CA GLU A 684 15.82 -41.10 -15.00
C GLU A 684 14.43 -41.01 -14.32
N GLU A 685 14.17 -39.95 -13.55
CA GLU A 685 12.88 -39.73 -12.88
C GLU A 685 11.79 -39.20 -13.82
N HIS A 686 12.13 -38.23 -14.67
CA HIS A 686 11.18 -37.49 -15.49
C HIS A 686 11.22 -37.87 -16.99
N GLY A 687 12.12 -38.76 -17.41
CA GLY A 687 12.27 -39.18 -18.80
C GLY A 687 12.83 -38.07 -19.69
N ASP A 688 12.47 -38.08 -20.98
CA ASP A 688 12.89 -37.11 -22.00
C ASP A 688 12.27 -35.71 -21.85
N GLY A 689 11.56 -35.45 -20.74
CA GLY A 689 10.88 -34.18 -20.46
C GLY A 689 9.56 -33.98 -21.20
N SER A 690 9.15 -34.90 -22.08
CA SER A 690 7.92 -34.79 -22.89
C SER A 690 6.64 -35.07 -22.11
N SER A 691 6.72 -35.92 -21.07
CA SER A 691 5.60 -36.34 -20.24
C SER A 691 5.48 -35.62 -18.89
N ILE A 692 6.27 -34.56 -18.66
CA ILE A 692 6.25 -33.83 -17.38
C ILE A 692 4.94 -33.06 -17.24
N VAL A 693 4.17 -33.38 -16.19
CA VAL A 693 2.97 -32.61 -15.81
C VAL A 693 3.38 -31.17 -15.55
N PRO A 694 2.71 -30.15 -16.12
CA PRO A 694 3.12 -28.77 -15.92
C PRO A 694 3.08 -28.38 -14.45
N ASN A 695 4.24 -27.98 -13.91
CA ASN A 695 4.39 -27.45 -12.56
C ASN A 695 3.45 -26.26 -12.30
N LEU A 696 3.23 -25.94 -11.03
CA LEU A 696 2.37 -24.82 -10.64
C LEU A 696 2.83 -23.51 -11.30
N ALA A 697 4.13 -23.20 -11.25
CA ALA A 697 4.69 -22.02 -11.87
C ALA A 697 4.41 -21.95 -13.38
N LYS A 698 4.58 -23.06 -14.11
CA LYS A 698 4.26 -23.16 -15.55
C LYS A 698 2.77 -22.99 -15.84
N LYS A 699 1.90 -23.54 -14.98
CA LYS A 699 0.44 -23.37 -15.09
C LYS A 699 0.02 -21.91 -14.89
N LEU A 700 0.58 -21.23 -13.89
CA LEU A 700 0.34 -19.81 -13.64
C LEU A 700 0.87 -18.94 -14.79
N MET A 701 2.11 -19.19 -15.25
CA MET A 701 2.70 -18.53 -16.40
C MET A 701 1.82 -18.68 -17.66
N ASN A 702 1.40 -19.90 -17.99
CA ASN A 702 0.55 -20.15 -19.16
C ASN A 702 -0.83 -19.48 -19.01
N SER A 703 -1.41 -19.44 -17.81
CA SER A 703 -2.66 -18.72 -17.54
C SER A 703 -2.54 -17.21 -17.83
N VAL A 704 -1.43 -16.60 -17.41
CA VAL A 704 -1.15 -15.18 -17.68
C VAL A 704 -0.87 -14.94 -19.16
N ARG A 705 -0.03 -15.77 -19.79
CA ARG A 705 0.29 -15.69 -21.22
C ARG A 705 -0.95 -15.81 -22.10
N ARG A 706 -1.80 -16.82 -21.87
CA ARG A 706 -3.07 -16.99 -22.61
C ARG A 706 -3.97 -15.76 -22.49
N ARG A 707 -4.05 -15.17 -21.29
CA ARG A 707 -4.87 -13.98 -21.04
C ARG A 707 -4.33 -12.75 -21.77
N LYS A 708 -3.01 -12.58 -21.83
CA LYS A 708 -2.33 -11.50 -22.55
C LYS A 708 -2.26 -11.73 -24.07
N GLY A 709 -2.62 -12.92 -24.55
CA GLY A 709 -2.47 -13.30 -25.96
C GLY A 709 -1.02 -13.58 -26.37
N LEU A 710 -0.14 -13.86 -25.40
CA LEU A 710 1.25 -14.24 -25.64
C LEU A 710 1.34 -15.71 -26.08
N HIS A 711 2.41 -16.03 -26.80
CA HIS A 711 2.66 -17.39 -27.28
C HIS A 711 2.84 -18.38 -26.11
N VAL A 712 2.20 -19.54 -26.20
CA VAL A 712 2.30 -20.62 -25.22
C VAL A 712 2.90 -21.85 -25.89
N GLU A 713 4.00 -22.34 -25.34
CA GLU A 713 4.72 -23.53 -25.82
C GLU A 713 4.02 -24.82 -25.36
N GLU A 714 2.78 -25.02 -25.81
CA GLU A 714 2.03 -26.25 -25.56
C GLU A 714 1.90 -26.99 -26.89
N LYS A 715 2.71 -28.03 -27.06
CA LYS A 715 2.62 -28.89 -28.24
C LYS A 715 1.40 -29.80 -28.08
N VAL A 716 0.37 -29.56 -28.88
CA VAL A 716 -0.87 -30.37 -28.88
C VAL A 716 -0.63 -31.79 -29.42
N VAL A 717 0.38 -31.99 -30.28
CA VAL A 717 0.81 -33.31 -30.78
C VAL A 717 2.33 -33.29 -30.99
N GLU A 718 3.07 -34.10 -30.24
CA GLU A 718 4.55 -34.13 -30.31
C GLU A 718 5.11 -35.15 -31.28
N HIS A 719 4.39 -36.25 -31.55
CA HIS A 719 4.81 -37.28 -32.50
C HIS A 719 3.64 -37.80 -33.34
N GLY A 720 3.32 -37.13 -34.45
CA GLY A 720 2.35 -37.64 -35.43
C GLY A 720 2.76 -38.98 -36.06
N THR A 721 4.04 -39.34 -36.02
CA THR A 721 4.59 -40.59 -36.58
C THR A 721 4.33 -41.83 -35.70
N LYS A 722 4.28 -41.68 -34.36
CA LYS A 722 4.05 -42.80 -33.43
C LYS A 722 2.59 -43.27 -33.37
N GLN A 723 1.62 -42.44 -33.76
CA GLN A 723 0.21 -42.86 -33.82
C GLN A 723 -0.05 -43.91 -34.92
N ARG A 724 0.72 -43.88 -36.01
CA ARG A 724 0.55 -44.81 -37.14
C ARG A 724 1.06 -46.21 -36.86
N THR A 725 1.99 -46.38 -35.90
CA THR A 725 2.57 -47.68 -35.50
C THR A 725 1.86 -48.31 -34.31
N LEU A 726 1.20 -47.53 -33.45
CA LEU A 726 0.38 -48.05 -32.33
C LEU A 726 -0.86 -48.81 -32.82
N ALA A 727 -1.49 -48.37 -33.92
CA ALA A 727 -2.65 -49.06 -34.49
C ALA A 727 -2.31 -50.35 -35.27
N LYS A 728 -1.01 -50.70 -35.44
CA LYS A 728 -0.55 -51.85 -36.24
C LYS A 728 -0.14 -53.08 -35.42
N LYS A 729 -0.33 -53.05 -34.10
CA LYS A 729 -0.20 -54.22 -33.23
C LYS A 729 -1.53 -54.53 -32.56
N VAL A 730 -2.46 -55.11 -33.33
CA VAL A 730 -3.56 -55.96 -32.85
C VAL A 730 -3.60 -57.17 -33.76
#